data_AF-J0PND1-F1
#
_entry.id   AF-J0PND1-F1
#
_cell.length_a   1.000
_cell.length_b   1.000
_cell.length_c   1.000
_cell.angle_alpha   90.00
_cell.angle_beta   90.00
_cell.angle_gamma   90.00
#
_symmetry.space_group_name_H-M   'P 1'
#
loop_
_entity.id
_entity.type
_entity.pdbx_description
1 polymer ?
#
loop_
_entity_poly.entity_id
_entity_poly.type
_entity_poly.pdbx_seq_one_letter_code
_entity_poly.pdbx_strand_id
1 'polypeptide(L)'
;MKKRFLLSLSLSLAALSLHAEDNGFFVSAGYQIGEAVQMVKNTGELKNLNDKYEQLSQSLAQLASLKQSIQTANNSQAVNNALSDLKSFASNNHTNKETSPIYNTTQAVITSVLAFWSLYAGNALSFFVNDLNDGSNSPLTRIYQDGNCTGLQNCFMSRETYDKMKVLAENLQKAQGNLCALSEQCSINQSSGNKTSITTALETAQKLMDLIEQAKVSMVWKNIVIAGVSNVSSGAITSTGPVTDYAVFNNIKAMLPILQEALKLTQSNHTLSTQLQAQAMGSQKNREFAKDIYAFAQNQKQILSNASNIFNLFNSIPKDQLKYLENAYLKVPHLGKTPTNPYRQNVNLNKEINAVQNNVSYYGNRIDSALSVARDVYNLKSNQTEIVTAYNNAKNLSEEISKLPHNKVNVTNIVMSPKDSTAGQYNYQINPEQQSNLNQALAAMSNNPFKKVGMISSQNNNGALNGLGVQVGYKQFFGESKRWGLRYYGFFDYNHGYIKSSFFNSSSDIWTYGGGSDLLVNIINDSITRKNNKLSVGLFGGIQLAGTTWLNSQYVNLTAFNNPYSAKVNTSNFQFLFNLGLRTNLATAKKKDSERSAQHGVELGIKIPTINTNYYSFLGTKLEYRRLYSVYLNYVFAY
;
A
#
# COMPACT_ATOMS: atom_id res chain seq x y z
N MET A 1 79.82 19.37 65.18
CA MET A 1 78.73 18.92 66.09
C MET A 1 77.86 20.13 66.44
N LYS A 2 76.53 19.92 66.47
CA LYS A 2 75.44 20.76 67.05
C LYS A 2 74.97 21.99 66.25
N LYS A 3 73.68 22.35 66.16
CA LYS A 3 72.33 21.76 66.48
C LYS A 3 71.30 22.79 65.91
N ARG A 4 70.21 22.42 65.21
CA ARG A 4 68.79 22.30 65.69
C ARG A 4 68.42 23.23 66.88
N PHE A 5 67.25 23.83 67.12
CA PHE A 5 65.89 23.98 66.56
C PHE A 5 65.02 24.37 67.81
N LEU A 6 63.92 25.12 67.65
CA LEU A 6 62.64 25.11 68.43
C LEU A 6 62.28 26.29 69.40
N LEU A 7 61.08 26.86 69.10
CA LEU A 7 59.91 27.24 69.94
C LEU A 7 60.05 28.35 71.01
N SER A 8 59.05 29.19 71.37
CA SER A 8 57.56 29.26 71.18
C SER A 8 57.05 30.60 71.76
N LEU A 9 56.12 31.35 71.11
CA LEU A 9 54.66 31.46 71.36
C LEU A 9 54.17 32.48 72.42
N SER A 10 53.32 33.43 72.00
CA SER A 10 52.11 33.99 72.68
C SER A 10 51.51 35.07 71.73
N LEU A 11 50.33 34.96 71.11
CA LEU A 11 48.92 34.84 71.53
C LEU A 11 48.32 36.14 72.13
N SER A 12 47.56 36.90 71.31
CA SER A 12 46.51 37.80 71.80
C SER A 12 45.42 38.08 70.75
N LEU A 13 44.25 37.50 71.02
CA LEU A 13 42.86 37.97 70.84
C LEU A 13 42.34 38.44 69.47
N ALA A 14 41.37 37.64 69.00
CA ALA A 14 40.49 37.82 67.87
C ALA A 14 39.42 38.92 68.06
N ALA A 15 39.29 39.78 67.05
CA ALA A 15 38.01 40.33 66.62
C ALA A 15 37.64 39.64 65.29
N LEU A 16 36.77 38.63 65.35
CA LEU A 16 36.26 37.92 64.16
C LEU A 16 35.25 38.82 63.44
N SER A 17 35.70 39.56 62.42
CA SER A 17 34.83 40.14 61.39
C SER A 17 34.24 38.98 60.58
N LEU A 18 33.10 38.42 61.00
CA LEU A 18 32.34 37.47 60.19
C LEU A 18 31.71 38.23 59.02
N HIS A 19 32.30 38.11 57.84
CA HIS A 19 31.55 38.38 56.61
C HIS A 19 30.74 37.13 56.28
N ALA A 20 29.50 37.30 55.80
CA ALA A 20 28.66 36.16 55.40
C ALA A 20 29.21 35.44 54.14
N GLU A 21 30.22 36.03 53.49
CA GLU A 21 30.88 35.44 52.34
C GLU A 21 32.41 35.58 52.40
N ASP A 22 33.10 34.45 52.25
CA ASP A 22 34.56 34.30 52.30
C ASP A 22 35.09 33.67 51.02
N ASN A 23 36.41 33.79 50.83
CA ASN A 23 37.13 33.08 49.76
C ASN A 23 37.05 31.59 50.00
N GLY A 24 36.79 30.80 48.96
CA GLY A 24 36.64 29.37 49.14
C GLY A 24 36.28 28.64 47.87
N PHE A 25 36.36 27.32 47.97
CA PHE A 25 35.83 26.45 46.94
C PHE A 25 34.31 26.42 47.05
N PHE A 26 33.64 26.32 45.93
CA PHE A 26 32.20 26.14 45.90
C PHE A 26 31.82 25.01 44.95
N VAL A 27 30.72 24.35 45.30
CA VAL A 27 29.98 23.46 44.43
C VAL A 27 28.55 23.95 44.38
N SER A 28 27.95 23.96 43.20
CA SER A 28 26.53 24.26 43.05
C SER A 28 25.85 23.22 42.19
N ALA A 29 24.59 22.98 42.49
CA ALA A 29 23.72 22.11 41.72
C ALA A 29 22.32 22.71 41.69
N GLY A 30 21.62 22.56 40.57
CA GLY A 30 20.29 23.13 40.46
C GLY A 30 19.53 22.71 39.22
N TYR A 31 18.31 23.26 39.15
CA TYR A 31 17.38 23.02 38.06
C TYR A 31 17.36 24.22 37.12
N GLN A 32 17.21 23.95 35.83
CA GLN A 32 17.23 24.96 34.79
C GLN A 32 16.09 24.72 33.79
N ILE A 33 15.48 25.83 33.38
CA ILE A 33 14.48 25.88 32.32
C ILE A 33 15.00 26.81 31.22
N GLY A 34 14.68 26.51 29.97
CA GLY A 34 15.12 27.34 28.86
C GLY A 34 14.27 27.14 27.63
N GLU A 35 14.69 27.79 26.56
CA GLU A 35 14.03 27.69 25.27
C GLU A 35 15.07 27.38 24.20
N ALA A 36 14.72 26.46 23.31
CA ALA A 36 15.46 26.16 22.10
C ALA A 36 14.64 26.52 20.88
N VAL A 37 15.31 27.01 19.84
CA VAL A 37 14.77 27.15 18.50
C VAL A 37 15.45 26.17 17.56
N GLN A 38 14.62 25.47 16.78
CA GLN A 38 15.00 24.68 15.62
C GLN A 38 14.75 25.53 14.37
N MET A 39 15.79 25.78 13.60
CA MET A 39 15.73 26.55 12.35
C MET A 39 16.00 25.63 11.18
N VAL A 40 15.06 25.60 10.23
CA VAL A 40 15.20 24.82 9.00
C VAL A 40 15.22 25.76 7.82
N LYS A 41 16.32 25.71 7.07
CA LYS A 41 16.50 26.44 5.82
C LYS A 41 16.44 25.45 4.67
N ASN A 42 15.60 25.71 3.68
CA ASN A 42 15.50 24.89 2.47
C ASN A 42 15.58 25.78 1.23
N THR A 43 16.48 25.45 0.31
CA THR A 43 16.64 26.12 -0.99
C THR A 43 15.82 25.49 -2.11
N GLY A 44 15.16 24.35 -1.88
CA GLY A 44 14.41 23.60 -2.90
C GLY A 44 15.27 22.70 -3.79
N GLU A 45 16.59 22.82 -3.72
CA GLU A 45 17.56 22.12 -4.57
C GLU A 45 17.48 20.59 -4.45
N LEU A 46 17.33 20.07 -3.21
CA LEU A 46 17.17 18.63 -2.97
C LEU A 46 15.93 18.07 -3.65
N LYS A 47 14.81 18.81 -3.60
CA LYS A 47 13.56 18.40 -4.25
C LYS A 47 13.70 18.43 -5.76
N ASN A 48 14.23 19.51 -6.30
CA ASN A 48 14.45 19.66 -7.74
C ASN A 48 15.33 18.50 -8.28
N LEU A 49 16.41 18.15 -7.57
CA LEU A 49 17.27 17.03 -7.96
C LEU A 49 16.55 15.67 -7.85
N ASN A 50 15.81 15.42 -6.76
CA ASN A 50 15.05 14.19 -6.58
C ASN A 50 13.97 14.03 -7.67
N ASP A 51 13.21 15.09 -7.96
CA ASP A 51 12.14 15.09 -8.95
C ASP A 51 12.72 14.80 -10.35
N LYS A 52 13.86 15.40 -10.69
CA LYS A 52 14.56 15.13 -11.96
C LYS A 52 15.12 13.70 -12.02
N TYR A 53 15.65 13.17 -10.93
CA TYR A 53 16.07 11.76 -10.88
C TYR A 53 14.89 10.80 -11.08
N GLU A 54 13.74 11.09 -10.47
CA GLU A 54 12.54 10.27 -10.59
C GLU A 54 11.99 10.30 -12.01
N GLN A 55 11.92 11.49 -12.62
CA GLN A 55 11.56 11.66 -14.04
C GLN A 55 12.52 10.91 -14.96
N LEU A 56 13.83 10.93 -14.68
CA LEU A 56 14.83 10.21 -15.47
C LEU A 56 14.64 8.70 -15.34
N SER A 57 14.46 8.19 -14.11
CA SER A 57 14.23 6.76 -13.87
C SER A 57 12.95 6.26 -14.58
N GLN A 58 11.87 7.04 -14.52
CA GLN A 58 10.63 6.74 -15.26
C GLN A 58 10.85 6.75 -16.78
N SER A 59 11.59 7.73 -17.31
CA SER A 59 11.90 7.82 -18.73
C SER A 59 12.74 6.63 -19.22
N LEU A 60 13.69 6.16 -18.39
CA LEU A 60 14.48 4.96 -18.67
C LEU A 60 13.63 3.69 -18.68
N ALA A 61 12.68 3.56 -17.75
CA ALA A 61 11.75 2.44 -17.71
C ALA A 61 10.84 2.42 -18.94
N GLN A 62 10.31 3.58 -19.35
CA GLN A 62 9.52 3.72 -20.57
C GLN A 62 10.34 3.35 -21.82
N LEU A 63 11.58 3.84 -21.92
CA LEU A 63 12.50 3.50 -23.01
C LEU A 63 12.76 1.99 -23.10
N ALA A 64 13.01 1.33 -21.96
CA ALA A 64 13.22 -0.12 -21.89
C ALA A 64 11.98 -0.91 -22.33
N SER A 65 10.80 -0.50 -21.86
CA SER A 65 9.52 -1.13 -22.25
C SER A 65 9.24 -0.99 -23.74
N LEU A 66 9.38 0.22 -24.29
CA LEU A 66 9.16 0.49 -25.73
C LEU A 66 10.15 -0.30 -26.58
N LYS A 67 11.42 -0.37 -26.16
CA LYS A 67 12.44 -1.18 -26.83
C LYS A 67 12.02 -2.65 -26.89
N GLN A 68 11.58 -3.23 -25.77
CA GLN A 68 11.13 -4.62 -25.72
C GLN A 68 9.91 -4.86 -26.62
N SER A 69 8.92 -3.96 -26.61
CA SER A 69 7.74 -4.05 -27.49
C SER A 69 8.13 -4.00 -28.97
N ILE A 70 9.02 -3.08 -29.37
CA ILE A 70 9.49 -2.99 -30.76
C ILE A 70 10.27 -4.25 -31.15
N GLN A 71 11.13 -4.77 -30.27
CA GLN A 71 11.87 -6.00 -30.54
C GLN A 71 10.94 -7.20 -30.70
N THR A 72 9.92 -7.30 -29.85
CA THR A 72 8.90 -8.37 -29.90
C THR A 72 8.09 -8.29 -31.19
N ALA A 73 7.62 -7.11 -31.57
CA ALA A 73 6.86 -6.89 -32.80
C ALA A 73 7.64 -7.19 -34.08
N ASN A 74 8.96 -6.95 -34.09
CA ASN A 74 9.83 -7.29 -35.22
C ASN A 74 10.35 -8.73 -35.18
N ASN A 75 10.07 -9.49 -34.12
CA ASN A 75 10.46 -10.89 -34.01
C ASN A 75 9.42 -11.79 -34.68
N SER A 76 9.69 -12.18 -35.94
CA SER A 76 8.80 -13.04 -36.72
C SER A 76 8.47 -14.37 -36.05
N GLN A 77 9.41 -14.96 -35.29
CA GLN A 77 9.15 -16.19 -34.56
C GLN A 77 8.13 -15.96 -33.44
N ALA A 78 8.29 -14.88 -32.66
CA ALA A 78 7.35 -14.54 -31.60
C ALA A 78 5.94 -14.27 -32.14
N VAL A 79 5.84 -13.52 -33.25
CA VAL A 79 4.56 -13.21 -33.92
C VAL A 79 3.92 -14.47 -34.49
N ASN A 80 4.68 -15.35 -35.14
CA ASN A 80 4.15 -16.59 -35.70
C ASN A 80 3.73 -17.59 -34.60
N ASN A 81 4.46 -17.65 -33.48
CA ASN A 81 4.07 -18.45 -32.31
C ASN A 81 2.75 -17.94 -31.72
N ALA A 82 2.63 -16.62 -31.51
CA ALA A 82 1.40 -15.99 -31.02
C ALA A 82 0.21 -16.29 -31.96
N LEU A 83 0.39 -16.12 -33.27
CA LEU A 83 -0.64 -16.44 -34.25
C LEU A 83 -1.03 -17.93 -34.21
N SER A 84 -0.05 -18.82 -34.11
CA SER A 84 -0.27 -20.27 -34.00
C SER A 84 -1.10 -20.63 -32.76
N ASP A 85 -0.78 -20.05 -31.60
CA ASP A 85 -1.54 -20.24 -30.37
C ASP A 85 -2.99 -19.76 -30.51
N LEU A 86 -3.19 -18.56 -31.08
CA LEU A 86 -4.52 -18.01 -31.31
C LEU A 86 -5.33 -18.87 -32.29
N LYS A 87 -4.71 -19.36 -33.37
CA LYS A 87 -5.35 -20.27 -34.35
C LYS A 87 -5.68 -21.62 -33.75
N SER A 88 -4.79 -22.19 -32.96
CA SER A 88 -5.01 -23.46 -32.26
C SER A 88 -6.22 -23.37 -31.34
N PHE A 89 -6.33 -22.27 -30.58
CA PHE A 89 -7.49 -22.03 -29.73
C PHE A 89 -8.78 -21.81 -30.53
N ALA A 90 -8.74 -21.01 -31.61
CA ALA A 90 -9.89 -20.82 -32.50
C ALA A 90 -10.41 -22.13 -33.08
N SER A 91 -9.49 -22.94 -33.60
CA SER A 91 -9.79 -24.24 -34.22
C SER A 91 -10.37 -25.20 -33.18
N ASN A 92 -9.76 -25.30 -32.01
CA ASN A 92 -10.25 -26.15 -30.93
C ASN A 92 -11.66 -25.77 -30.48
N ASN A 93 -11.95 -24.47 -30.33
CA ASN A 93 -13.31 -24.01 -30.00
C ASN A 93 -14.33 -24.33 -31.09
N HIS A 94 -13.89 -24.36 -32.35
CA HIS A 94 -14.78 -24.58 -33.49
C HIS A 94 -15.08 -26.07 -33.73
N THR A 95 -14.08 -26.95 -33.60
CA THR A 95 -14.18 -28.34 -34.05
C THR A 95 -14.32 -29.38 -32.94
N ASN A 96 -13.84 -29.09 -31.71
CA ASN A 96 -13.75 -30.08 -30.64
C ASN A 96 -14.97 -30.02 -29.68
N LYS A 97 -15.40 -31.17 -29.15
CA LYS A 97 -16.49 -31.28 -28.16
C LYS A 97 -16.02 -31.58 -26.73
N GLU A 98 -14.79 -32.06 -26.57
CA GLU A 98 -14.23 -32.47 -25.29
C GLU A 98 -13.40 -31.36 -24.65
N THR A 99 -12.60 -30.66 -25.47
CA THR A 99 -11.64 -29.65 -25.03
C THR A 99 -12.02 -28.22 -25.43
N SER A 100 -13.18 -28.01 -26.05
CA SER A 100 -13.65 -26.67 -26.44
C SER A 100 -14.23 -25.94 -25.24
N PRO A 101 -13.60 -24.87 -24.72
CA PRO A 101 -14.19 -24.08 -23.63
C PRO A 101 -15.64 -23.66 -23.91
N ILE A 102 -15.98 -23.27 -25.13
CA ILE A 102 -17.36 -22.86 -25.46
C ILE A 102 -18.32 -24.03 -25.46
N TYR A 103 -17.94 -25.18 -26.01
CA TYR A 103 -18.78 -26.37 -26.01
C TYR A 103 -19.02 -26.87 -24.58
N ASN A 104 -17.96 -27.00 -23.77
CA ASN A 104 -18.06 -27.46 -22.39
C ASN A 104 -18.88 -26.48 -21.53
N THR A 105 -18.71 -25.17 -21.74
CA THR A 105 -19.53 -24.14 -21.07
C THR A 105 -20.99 -24.24 -21.49
N THR A 106 -21.26 -24.49 -22.77
CA THR A 106 -22.61 -24.72 -23.28
C THR A 106 -23.26 -25.92 -22.63
N GLN A 107 -22.54 -27.03 -22.52
CA GLN A 107 -23.04 -28.22 -21.82
C GLN A 107 -23.39 -27.90 -20.37
N ALA A 108 -22.48 -27.27 -19.61
CA ALA A 108 -22.73 -26.89 -18.22
C ALA A 108 -23.98 -26.01 -18.05
N VAL A 109 -24.18 -25.02 -18.92
CA VAL A 109 -25.33 -24.10 -18.87
C VAL A 109 -26.63 -24.80 -19.28
N ILE A 110 -26.64 -25.64 -20.31
CA ILE A 110 -27.83 -26.42 -20.68
C ILE A 110 -28.18 -27.42 -19.57
N THR A 111 -27.17 -28.08 -19.01
CA THR A 111 -27.32 -28.98 -17.86
C THR A 111 -27.92 -28.25 -16.67
N SER A 112 -27.51 -27.01 -16.38
CA SER A 112 -28.06 -26.24 -15.27
C SER A 112 -29.49 -25.78 -15.51
N VAL A 113 -29.84 -25.35 -16.73
CA VAL A 113 -31.22 -25.03 -17.12
C VAL A 113 -32.14 -26.24 -16.97
N LEU A 114 -31.72 -27.42 -17.46
CA LEU A 114 -32.50 -28.66 -17.31
C LEU A 114 -32.56 -29.15 -15.86
N ALA A 115 -31.50 -28.95 -15.06
CA ALA A 115 -31.52 -29.22 -13.63
C ALA A 115 -32.55 -28.33 -12.91
N PHE A 116 -32.53 -27.03 -13.21
CA PHE A 116 -33.48 -26.08 -12.63
C PHE A 116 -34.91 -26.43 -13.03
N TRP A 117 -35.16 -26.75 -14.31
CA TRP A 117 -36.47 -27.22 -14.75
C TRP A 117 -36.91 -28.52 -14.03
N SER A 118 -35.98 -29.45 -13.78
CA SER A 118 -36.28 -30.65 -12.99
C SER A 118 -36.70 -30.31 -11.56
N LEU A 119 -36.08 -29.31 -10.94
CA LEU A 119 -36.46 -28.81 -9.60
C LEU A 119 -37.80 -28.07 -9.61
N TYR A 120 -38.03 -27.20 -10.60
CA TYR A 120 -39.22 -26.37 -10.71
C TYR A 120 -40.46 -27.19 -11.12
N ALA A 121 -40.32 -28.06 -12.13
CA ALA A 121 -41.35 -28.92 -12.66
C ALA A 121 -40.87 -30.39 -12.66
N GLY A 122 -40.24 -30.83 -13.76
CA GLY A 122 -39.71 -32.20 -13.88
C GLY A 122 -40.79 -33.27 -13.73
N ASN A 123 -40.50 -34.28 -12.89
CA ASN A 123 -41.41 -35.39 -12.59
C ASN A 123 -42.41 -35.12 -11.45
N ALA A 124 -42.27 -34.01 -10.73
CA ALA A 124 -43.11 -33.64 -9.60
C ALA A 124 -43.11 -32.12 -9.42
N LEU A 125 -44.21 -31.45 -9.71
CA LEU A 125 -44.23 -30.00 -9.80
C LEU A 125 -43.97 -29.33 -8.45
N SER A 126 -43.30 -28.18 -8.44
CA SER A 126 -43.17 -27.32 -7.25
C SER A 126 -44.32 -26.31 -7.13
N PHE A 127 -45.31 -26.41 -8.01
CA PHE A 127 -46.49 -25.57 -8.10
C PHE A 127 -47.68 -26.43 -8.55
N PHE A 128 -48.88 -25.87 -8.53
CA PHE A 128 -50.08 -26.55 -9.01
C PHE A 128 -50.39 -26.17 -10.45
N VAL A 129 -50.74 -27.14 -11.31
CA VAL A 129 -51.26 -26.88 -12.67
C VAL A 129 -52.74 -27.20 -12.71
N ASN A 130 -53.56 -26.28 -13.21
CA ASN A 130 -55.00 -26.49 -13.37
C ASN A 130 -55.26 -27.59 -14.41
N ASP A 131 -56.20 -28.50 -14.12
CA ASP A 131 -56.62 -29.58 -15.02
C ASP A 131 -55.51 -30.55 -15.46
N LEU A 132 -54.47 -30.73 -14.63
CA LEU A 132 -53.39 -31.70 -14.82
C LEU A 132 -53.50 -32.87 -13.83
N ASN A 133 -53.77 -34.07 -14.37
CA ASN A 133 -54.02 -35.30 -13.61
C ASN A 133 -53.09 -36.47 -14.02
N ASP A 134 -51.80 -36.20 -14.22
CA ASP A 134 -50.81 -37.21 -14.65
C ASP A 134 -49.95 -37.77 -13.50
N GLY A 135 -50.28 -37.41 -12.25
CA GLY A 135 -49.54 -37.81 -11.06
C GLY A 135 -48.28 -37.00 -10.76
N SER A 136 -47.88 -36.06 -11.64
CA SER A 136 -46.76 -35.15 -11.39
C SER A 136 -47.18 -33.88 -10.64
N ASN A 137 -48.46 -33.56 -10.61
CA ASN A 137 -48.98 -32.31 -10.03
C ASN A 137 -48.75 -32.23 -8.51
N SER A 138 -48.60 -31.01 -7.98
CA SER A 138 -48.48 -30.79 -6.53
C SER A 138 -49.77 -31.16 -5.80
N PRO A 139 -49.72 -31.80 -4.62
CA PRO A 139 -50.91 -32.01 -3.81
C PRO A 139 -51.54 -30.67 -3.40
N LEU A 140 -52.82 -30.46 -3.73
CA LEU A 140 -53.56 -29.25 -3.38
C LEU A 140 -53.51 -28.93 -1.89
N THR A 141 -53.62 -29.96 -1.04
CA THR A 141 -53.51 -29.82 0.42
C THR A 141 -52.20 -29.18 0.86
N ARG A 142 -51.08 -29.54 0.20
CA ARG A 142 -49.77 -28.98 0.50
C ARG A 142 -49.65 -27.54 0.01
N ILE A 143 -50.22 -27.22 -1.14
CA ILE A 143 -50.26 -25.84 -1.68
C ILE A 143 -51.10 -24.93 -0.78
N TYR A 144 -52.29 -25.38 -0.34
CA TYR A 144 -53.16 -24.59 0.55
C TYR A 144 -52.60 -24.40 1.97
N GLN A 145 -51.80 -25.35 2.45
CA GLN A 145 -51.13 -25.24 3.76
C GLN A 145 -49.91 -24.31 3.74
N ASP A 146 -49.40 -23.97 2.56
CA ASP A 146 -48.30 -23.01 2.46
C ASP A 146 -48.85 -21.58 2.51
N GLY A 147 -48.61 -20.89 3.63
CA GLY A 147 -49.08 -19.53 3.87
C GLY A 147 -48.58 -18.48 2.87
N ASN A 148 -47.56 -18.80 2.06
CA ASN A 148 -47.07 -17.92 0.98
C ASN A 148 -47.79 -18.17 -0.36
N CYS A 149 -48.61 -19.22 -0.46
CA CYS A 149 -49.47 -19.50 -1.61
C CYS A 149 -50.89 -18.93 -1.46
N THR A 150 -51.14 -18.07 -0.45
CA THR A 150 -52.46 -17.49 -0.19
C THR A 150 -52.80 -16.40 -1.22
N GLY A 151 -53.50 -16.80 -2.28
CA GLY A 151 -53.94 -15.97 -3.39
C GLY A 151 -54.01 -16.83 -4.66
N LEU A 152 -55.14 -16.79 -5.38
CA LEU A 152 -55.47 -17.70 -6.50
C LEU A 152 -54.45 -17.75 -7.66
N GLN A 153 -53.40 -16.92 -7.65
CA GLN A 153 -52.44 -16.78 -8.75
C GLN A 153 -50.97 -17.03 -8.39
N ASN A 154 -50.59 -17.17 -7.10
CA ASN A 154 -49.16 -17.19 -6.75
C ASN A 154 -48.48 -18.56 -6.95
N CYS A 155 -49.18 -19.68 -6.72
CA CYS A 155 -48.61 -21.03 -6.84
C CYS A 155 -49.36 -21.90 -7.87
N PHE A 156 -50.19 -21.27 -8.72
CA PHE A 156 -51.05 -21.93 -9.69
C PHE A 156 -50.63 -21.53 -11.11
N MET A 157 -50.53 -22.50 -12.02
CA MET A 157 -50.18 -22.30 -13.42
C MET A 157 -51.28 -22.82 -14.33
N SER A 158 -51.53 -22.12 -15.43
CA SER A 158 -52.43 -22.62 -16.48
C SER A 158 -51.82 -23.83 -17.19
N ARG A 159 -52.65 -24.78 -17.62
CA ARG A 159 -52.19 -25.93 -18.41
C ARG A 159 -51.50 -25.51 -19.71
N GLU A 160 -52.03 -24.49 -20.39
CA GLU A 160 -51.45 -23.95 -21.61
C GLU A 160 -50.01 -23.45 -21.41
N THR A 161 -49.77 -22.67 -20.34
CA THR A 161 -48.44 -22.16 -20.00
C THR A 161 -47.49 -23.31 -19.67
N TYR A 162 -47.94 -24.27 -18.85
CA TYR A 162 -47.16 -25.44 -18.49
C TYR A 162 -46.76 -26.28 -19.71
N ASP A 163 -47.71 -26.58 -20.60
CA ASP A 163 -47.46 -27.39 -21.79
C ASP A 163 -46.44 -26.72 -22.73
N LYS A 164 -46.48 -25.38 -22.87
CA LYS A 164 -45.46 -24.62 -23.61
C LYS A 164 -44.07 -24.77 -22.98
N MET A 165 -43.95 -24.64 -21.66
CA MET A 165 -42.67 -24.84 -20.96
C MET A 165 -42.17 -26.29 -21.10
N LYS A 166 -43.06 -27.27 -20.95
CA LYS A 166 -42.75 -28.70 -21.05
C LYS A 166 -42.19 -29.05 -22.42
N VAL A 167 -42.80 -28.56 -23.51
CA VAL A 167 -42.30 -28.77 -24.87
C VAL A 167 -40.89 -28.18 -25.06
N LEU A 168 -40.64 -26.97 -24.55
CA LEU A 168 -39.31 -26.35 -24.61
C LEU A 168 -38.26 -27.18 -23.84
N ALA A 169 -38.60 -27.65 -22.64
CA ALA A 169 -37.71 -28.48 -21.83
C ALA A 169 -37.41 -29.83 -22.48
N GLU A 170 -38.41 -30.51 -23.04
CA GLU A 170 -38.23 -31.78 -23.76
C GLU A 170 -37.39 -31.61 -25.02
N ASN A 171 -37.57 -30.51 -25.76
CA ASN A 171 -36.73 -30.18 -26.91
C ASN A 171 -35.28 -29.90 -26.50
N LEU A 172 -35.07 -29.16 -25.41
CA LEU A 172 -33.74 -28.88 -24.87
C LEU A 172 -33.04 -30.14 -24.37
N GLN A 173 -33.79 -31.05 -23.72
CA GLN A 173 -33.27 -32.34 -23.28
C GLN A 173 -32.83 -33.22 -24.45
N LYS A 174 -33.62 -33.28 -25.54
CA LYS A 174 -33.24 -33.97 -26.78
C LYS A 174 -32.00 -33.33 -27.43
N ALA A 175 -31.90 -32.00 -27.37
CA ALA A 175 -30.77 -31.26 -27.91
C ALA A 175 -29.46 -31.53 -27.16
N GLN A 176 -29.48 -31.58 -25.83
CA GLN A 176 -28.30 -31.76 -24.97
C GLN A 176 -27.46 -32.99 -25.38
N GLY A 177 -28.11 -34.14 -25.58
CA GLY A 177 -27.46 -35.38 -25.98
C GLY A 177 -26.98 -35.43 -27.44
N ASN A 178 -27.41 -34.47 -28.27
CA ASN A 178 -27.15 -34.43 -29.71
C ASN A 178 -26.54 -33.09 -30.16
N LEU A 179 -25.85 -32.37 -29.27
CA LEU A 179 -25.24 -31.09 -29.60
C LEU A 179 -24.12 -31.24 -30.64
N CYS A 180 -24.14 -30.33 -31.59
CA CYS A 180 -23.14 -30.21 -32.65
C CYS A 180 -21.89 -29.47 -32.16
N ALA A 181 -20.72 -29.86 -32.67
CA ALA A 181 -19.59 -28.95 -32.67
C ALA A 181 -19.92 -27.74 -33.57
N LEU A 182 -19.29 -26.59 -33.34
CA LEU A 182 -19.59 -25.37 -34.12
C LEU A 182 -19.28 -25.54 -35.61
N SER A 183 -18.38 -26.46 -35.97
CA SER A 183 -18.02 -26.78 -37.35
C SER A 183 -18.99 -27.71 -38.06
N GLU A 184 -19.89 -28.39 -37.35
CA GLU A 184 -20.82 -29.33 -37.96
C GLU A 184 -22.00 -28.58 -38.61
N GLN A 185 -22.25 -28.87 -39.89
CA GLN A 185 -23.46 -28.42 -40.57
C GLN A 185 -24.66 -29.22 -40.05
N CYS A 186 -25.35 -28.69 -39.06
CA CYS A 186 -26.52 -29.33 -38.50
C CYS A 186 -27.77 -28.85 -39.23
N SER A 187 -28.22 -29.66 -40.20
CA SER A 187 -29.38 -29.37 -41.05
C SER A 187 -30.66 -29.25 -40.23
N ILE A 188 -31.46 -28.24 -40.55
CA ILE A 188 -32.79 -27.94 -39.99
C ILE A 188 -33.85 -28.96 -40.46
N ASN A 189 -33.51 -29.89 -41.38
CA ASN A 189 -34.47 -30.80 -41.99
C ASN A 189 -34.26 -32.26 -41.59
N GLN A 190 -35.35 -32.80 -41.06
CA GLN A 190 -35.56 -34.13 -40.48
C GLN A 190 -35.29 -35.25 -41.49
N SER A 191 -34.11 -35.89 -41.44
CA SER A 191 -33.98 -37.34 -41.66
C SER A 191 -32.58 -37.83 -41.31
N SER A 192 -32.51 -38.80 -40.39
CA SER A 192 -31.32 -39.50 -39.85
C SER A 192 -30.48 -38.74 -38.80
N GLY A 193 -30.76 -39.02 -37.51
CA GLY A 193 -29.92 -38.64 -36.35
C GLY A 193 -30.01 -37.16 -35.97
N ASN A 194 -31.08 -36.75 -35.28
CA ASN A 194 -31.42 -35.36 -34.93
C ASN A 194 -30.31 -34.62 -34.14
N LYS A 195 -29.30 -34.08 -34.83
CA LYS A 195 -28.29 -33.19 -34.24
C LYS A 195 -28.84 -31.77 -34.07
N THR A 196 -28.52 -31.11 -32.97
CA THR A 196 -29.01 -29.74 -32.67
C THR A 196 -27.84 -28.75 -32.58
N SER A 197 -27.98 -27.60 -33.23
CA SER A 197 -26.98 -26.53 -33.15
C SER A 197 -26.95 -25.92 -31.73
N ILE A 198 -25.78 -25.44 -31.30
CA ILE A 198 -25.66 -24.74 -30.02
C ILE A 198 -26.56 -23.51 -29.97
N THR A 199 -26.65 -22.75 -31.06
CA THR A 199 -27.53 -21.58 -31.15
C THR A 199 -28.98 -21.93 -30.85
N THR A 200 -29.51 -22.96 -31.53
CA THR A 200 -30.90 -23.41 -31.32
C THR A 200 -31.15 -23.89 -29.90
N ALA A 201 -30.18 -24.61 -29.31
CA ALA A 201 -30.29 -25.08 -27.93
C ALA A 201 -30.30 -23.90 -26.93
N LEU A 202 -29.41 -22.91 -27.10
CA LEU A 202 -29.38 -21.73 -26.25
C LEU A 202 -30.61 -20.84 -26.39
N GLU A 203 -31.15 -20.69 -27.60
CA GLU A 203 -32.43 -20.00 -27.83
C GLU A 203 -33.60 -20.72 -27.14
N THR A 204 -33.62 -22.06 -27.19
CA THR A 204 -34.64 -22.86 -26.51
C THR A 204 -34.52 -22.72 -24.99
N ALA A 205 -33.30 -22.76 -24.45
CA ALA A 205 -33.03 -22.54 -23.03
C ALA A 205 -33.44 -21.14 -22.58
N GLN A 206 -33.14 -20.11 -23.38
CA GLN A 206 -33.55 -18.72 -23.11
C GLN A 206 -35.08 -18.59 -23.07
N LYS A 207 -35.78 -19.09 -24.09
CA LYS A 207 -37.26 -19.08 -24.14
C LYS A 207 -37.87 -19.78 -22.94
N LEU A 208 -37.30 -20.91 -22.51
CA LEU A 208 -37.77 -21.64 -21.33
C LEU A 208 -37.61 -20.81 -20.04
N MET A 209 -36.41 -20.27 -19.80
CA MET A 209 -36.14 -19.47 -18.60
C MET A 209 -36.97 -18.18 -18.57
N ASP A 210 -37.15 -17.52 -19.71
CA ASP A 210 -38.00 -16.32 -19.83
C ASP A 210 -39.47 -16.64 -19.57
N LEU A 211 -39.98 -17.75 -20.11
CA LEU A 211 -41.36 -18.17 -19.86
C LEU A 211 -41.59 -18.48 -18.38
N ILE A 212 -40.60 -19.10 -17.71
CA ILE A 212 -40.64 -19.39 -16.27
C ILE A 212 -40.72 -18.10 -15.45
N GLU A 213 -39.91 -17.10 -15.77
CA GLU A 213 -39.97 -15.78 -15.12
C GLU A 213 -41.31 -15.06 -15.37
N GLN A 214 -41.76 -15.04 -16.63
CA GLN A 214 -42.98 -14.33 -17.04
C GLN A 214 -44.25 -14.94 -16.45
N ALA A 215 -44.25 -16.25 -16.16
CA ALA A 215 -45.37 -16.92 -15.54
C ALA A 215 -45.67 -16.38 -14.14
N LYS A 216 -44.68 -15.80 -13.44
CA LYS A 216 -44.79 -15.28 -12.06
C LYS A 216 -45.37 -16.30 -11.07
N VAL A 217 -45.14 -17.58 -11.33
CA VAL A 217 -45.56 -18.68 -10.46
C VAL A 217 -44.43 -18.96 -9.45
N SER A 218 -44.80 -18.96 -8.18
CA SER A 218 -43.92 -19.22 -7.06
C SER A 218 -43.52 -20.69 -7.00
N MET A 219 -42.27 -20.93 -6.65
CA MET A 219 -41.69 -22.24 -6.45
C MET A 219 -41.83 -22.65 -4.98
N VAL A 220 -42.56 -23.73 -4.72
CA VAL A 220 -42.73 -24.30 -3.37
C VAL A 220 -41.63 -25.33 -3.13
N TRP A 221 -40.53 -24.93 -2.47
CA TRP A 221 -39.36 -25.81 -2.29
C TRP A 221 -39.66 -27.04 -1.43
N LYS A 222 -40.63 -26.94 -0.52
CA LYS A 222 -41.12 -28.08 0.27
C LYS A 222 -41.65 -29.22 -0.60
N ASN A 223 -42.03 -28.96 -1.86
CA ASN A 223 -42.49 -30.00 -2.78
C ASN A 223 -41.34 -30.79 -3.40
N ILE A 224 -40.11 -30.29 -3.29
CA ILE A 224 -38.93 -30.89 -3.90
C ILE A 224 -38.32 -31.87 -2.92
N VAL A 225 -38.59 -33.15 -3.15
CA VAL A 225 -38.10 -34.24 -2.31
C VAL A 225 -36.91 -34.91 -2.99
N ILE A 226 -35.74 -34.79 -2.37
CA ILE A 226 -34.47 -35.41 -2.74
C ILE A 226 -33.84 -35.99 -1.47
N ALA A 227 -33.57 -37.30 -1.44
CA ALA A 227 -32.96 -37.96 -0.29
C ALA A 227 -31.53 -37.45 -0.04
N GLY A 228 -31.19 -37.16 1.22
CA GLY A 228 -29.90 -36.60 1.63
C GLY A 228 -29.71 -35.09 1.35
N VAL A 229 -30.73 -34.45 0.77
CA VAL A 229 -30.72 -33.02 0.43
C VAL A 229 -31.90 -32.29 1.07
N SER A 230 -33.12 -32.78 0.85
CA SER A 230 -34.36 -32.14 1.35
C SER A 230 -34.81 -32.64 2.73
N ASN A 231 -34.39 -33.83 3.15
CA ASN A 231 -34.79 -34.48 4.40
C ASN A 231 -33.68 -34.44 5.47
N VAL A 232 -32.91 -33.35 5.50
CA VAL A 232 -31.83 -33.12 6.47
C VAL A 232 -32.28 -32.11 7.53
N SER A 233 -31.69 -32.19 8.73
CA SER A 233 -32.02 -31.29 9.85
C SER A 233 -31.53 -29.84 9.68
N SER A 234 -30.55 -29.61 8.81
CA SER A 234 -29.98 -28.28 8.52
C SER A 234 -29.59 -28.16 7.04
N GLY A 235 -29.88 -27.02 6.43
CA GLY A 235 -29.56 -26.73 5.02
C GLY A 235 -30.62 -27.13 3.99
N ALA A 236 -31.78 -27.62 4.42
CA ALA A 236 -32.93 -27.83 3.53
C ALA A 236 -33.66 -26.51 3.26
N ILE A 237 -33.99 -26.26 1.99
CA ILE A 237 -34.71 -25.05 1.57
C ILE A 237 -36.21 -25.30 1.73
N THR A 238 -36.89 -24.44 2.49
CA THR A 238 -38.32 -24.58 2.82
C THR A 238 -39.14 -23.35 2.45
N SER A 239 -38.52 -22.35 1.84
CA SER A 239 -39.16 -21.12 1.38
C SER A 239 -40.09 -21.38 0.19
N THR A 240 -41.03 -20.45 0.03
CA THR A 240 -41.95 -20.39 -1.10
C THR A 240 -41.95 -18.95 -1.59
N GLY A 241 -41.74 -18.75 -2.88
CA GLY A 241 -41.66 -17.43 -3.49
C GLY A 241 -41.39 -17.48 -5.00
N PRO A 242 -41.48 -16.35 -5.71
CA PRO A 242 -41.11 -16.23 -7.12
C PRO A 242 -39.73 -16.81 -7.42
N VAL A 243 -39.56 -17.38 -8.62
CA VAL A 243 -38.27 -17.93 -9.07
C VAL A 243 -37.14 -16.88 -9.03
N THR A 244 -37.47 -15.60 -9.22
CA THR A 244 -36.56 -14.46 -9.20
C THR A 244 -35.98 -14.14 -7.82
N ASP A 245 -36.55 -14.70 -6.75
CA ASP A 245 -36.00 -14.54 -5.39
C ASP A 245 -34.79 -15.45 -5.17
N TYR A 246 -34.61 -16.47 -6.03
CA TYR A 246 -33.56 -17.47 -5.89
C TYR A 246 -32.37 -17.18 -6.81
N ALA A 247 -31.20 -16.98 -6.21
CA ALA A 247 -29.95 -16.73 -6.92
C ALA A 247 -29.61 -17.83 -7.95
N VAL A 248 -29.98 -19.10 -7.71
CA VAL A 248 -29.80 -20.19 -8.68
C VAL A 248 -30.50 -19.92 -10.00
N PHE A 249 -31.73 -19.41 -9.97
CA PHE A 249 -32.48 -19.08 -11.19
C PHE A 249 -31.85 -17.87 -11.90
N ASN A 250 -31.61 -16.79 -11.14
CA ASN A 250 -31.06 -15.54 -11.68
C ASN A 250 -29.68 -15.75 -12.31
N ASN A 251 -28.80 -16.51 -11.66
CA ASN A 251 -27.46 -16.78 -12.18
C ASN A 251 -27.51 -17.65 -13.43
N ILE A 252 -28.31 -18.72 -13.45
CA ILE A 252 -28.46 -19.59 -14.64
C ILE A 252 -29.01 -18.77 -15.82
N LYS A 253 -30.02 -17.93 -15.58
CA LYS A 253 -30.59 -17.06 -16.62
C LYS A 253 -29.55 -16.06 -17.14
N ALA A 254 -28.73 -15.48 -16.27
CA ALA A 254 -27.69 -14.53 -16.65
C ALA A 254 -26.54 -15.16 -17.46
N MET A 255 -26.30 -16.48 -17.33
CA MET A 255 -25.27 -17.18 -18.12
C MET A 255 -25.62 -17.25 -19.61
N LEU A 256 -26.92 -17.34 -19.95
CA LEU A 256 -27.39 -17.54 -21.32
C LEU A 256 -26.98 -16.41 -22.29
N PRO A 257 -27.23 -15.11 -22.01
CA PRO A 257 -26.81 -14.04 -22.90
C PRO A 257 -25.28 -13.93 -23.02
N ILE A 258 -24.54 -14.15 -21.93
CA ILE A 258 -23.07 -14.14 -21.95
C ILE A 258 -22.54 -15.24 -22.88
N LEU A 259 -23.14 -16.43 -22.82
CA LEU A 259 -22.76 -17.55 -23.65
C LEU A 259 -23.15 -17.36 -25.12
N GLN A 260 -24.31 -16.76 -25.39
CA GLN A 260 -24.74 -16.40 -26.75
C GLN A 260 -23.77 -15.40 -27.39
N GLU A 261 -23.33 -14.39 -26.63
CA GLU A 261 -22.30 -13.45 -27.08
C GLU A 261 -20.96 -14.16 -27.36
N ALA A 262 -20.53 -15.03 -26.45
CA ALA A 262 -19.29 -15.80 -26.61
C ALA A 262 -19.34 -16.72 -27.84
N LEU A 263 -20.49 -17.32 -28.12
CA LEU A 263 -20.72 -18.14 -29.31
C LEU A 263 -20.61 -17.31 -30.60
N LYS A 264 -21.28 -16.16 -30.64
CA LYS A 264 -21.21 -15.25 -31.80
C LYS A 264 -19.77 -14.80 -32.06
N LEU A 265 -19.06 -14.40 -31.01
CA LEU A 265 -17.64 -14.05 -31.10
C LEU A 265 -16.81 -15.21 -31.64
N THR A 266 -17.02 -16.43 -31.14
CA THR A 266 -16.29 -17.63 -31.58
C THR A 266 -16.48 -17.92 -33.07
N GLN A 267 -17.70 -17.77 -33.58
CA GLN A 267 -18.01 -17.94 -35.00
C GLN A 267 -17.29 -16.89 -35.86
N SER A 268 -17.39 -15.60 -35.48
CA SER A 268 -16.67 -14.53 -36.18
C SER A 268 -15.15 -14.71 -36.11
N ASN A 269 -14.63 -15.17 -34.97
CA ASN A 269 -13.20 -15.38 -34.77
C ASN A 269 -12.64 -16.51 -35.63
N HIS A 270 -13.42 -17.57 -35.85
CA HIS A 270 -13.03 -18.64 -36.75
C HIS A 270 -12.85 -18.12 -38.18
N THR A 271 -13.76 -17.27 -38.68
CA THR A 271 -13.61 -16.62 -39.99
C THR A 271 -12.31 -15.81 -40.05
N LEU A 272 -12.03 -14.99 -39.04
CA LEU A 272 -10.80 -14.18 -38.98
C LEU A 272 -9.53 -15.06 -38.94
N SER A 273 -9.58 -16.19 -38.22
CA SER A 273 -8.49 -17.18 -38.16
C SER A 273 -8.13 -17.75 -39.54
N THR A 274 -9.11 -17.93 -40.43
CA THR A 274 -8.87 -18.44 -41.80
C THR A 274 -8.25 -17.39 -42.73
N GLN A 275 -8.45 -16.11 -42.45
CA GLN A 275 -7.94 -14.99 -43.24
C GLN A 275 -6.49 -14.63 -42.88
N LEU A 276 -6.11 -14.79 -41.61
CA LEU A 276 -4.74 -14.56 -41.14
C LEU A 276 -3.80 -15.68 -41.59
N GLN A 277 -2.68 -15.36 -42.22
CA GLN A 277 -1.63 -16.33 -42.63
C GLN A 277 -0.33 -16.09 -41.86
N ALA A 278 0.47 -17.16 -41.72
CA ALA A 278 1.81 -17.06 -41.13
C ALA A 278 2.68 -16.15 -42.00
N GLN A 279 3.47 -15.30 -41.35
CA GLN A 279 4.13 -14.18 -42.02
C GLN A 279 5.62 -14.45 -42.25
N ALA A 280 6.08 -14.16 -43.48
CA ALA A 280 7.50 -14.07 -43.81
C ALA A 280 8.09 -12.77 -43.23
N MET A 281 9.41 -12.76 -42.98
CA MET A 281 10.12 -11.63 -42.34
C MET A 281 9.83 -10.30 -43.07
N GLY A 282 9.31 -9.30 -42.33
CA GLY A 282 9.01 -7.95 -42.86
C GLY A 282 7.52 -7.66 -43.14
N SER A 283 6.64 -8.66 -43.12
CA SER A 283 5.20 -8.47 -43.38
C SER A 283 4.38 -7.96 -42.18
N GLN A 284 4.97 -7.89 -40.97
CA GLN A 284 4.30 -7.32 -39.78
C GLN A 284 4.09 -5.80 -39.88
N LYS A 285 4.74 -5.16 -40.86
CA LYS A 285 4.53 -3.76 -41.21
C LYS A 285 3.21 -3.52 -41.95
N ASN A 286 2.52 -4.58 -42.37
CA ASN A 286 1.20 -4.47 -42.98
C ASN A 286 0.17 -4.06 -41.92
N ARG A 287 -0.42 -2.88 -42.11
CA ARG A 287 -1.39 -2.27 -41.20
C ARG A 287 -2.64 -3.14 -41.00
N GLU A 288 -3.11 -3.81 -42.05
CA GLU A 288 -4.30 -4.67 -41.96
C GLU A 288 -3.98 -5.91 -41.13
N PHE A 289 -2.86 -6.58 -41.38
CA PHE A 289 -2.43 -7.71 -40.55
C PHE A 289 -2.31 -7.34 -39.06
N ALA A 290 -1.67 -6.21 -38.75
CA ALA A 290 -1.47 -5.75 -37.38
C ALA A 290 -2.80 -5.48 -36.66
N LYS A 291 -3.79 -4.91 -37.39
CA LYS A 291 -5.15 -4.69 -36.89
C LYS A 291 -5.88 -6.01 -36.69
N ASP A 292 -5.80 -6.92 -37.65
CA ASP A 292 -6.52 -8.19 -37.64
C ASP A 292 -5.99 -9.15 -36.58
N ILE A 293 -4.67 -9.29 -36.41
CA ILE A 293 -4.10 -10.14 -35.36
C ILE A 293 -4.44 -9.63 -33.95
N TYR A 294 -4.49 -8.30 -33.77
CA TYR A 294 -4.87 -7.71 -32.49
C TYR A 294 -6.35 -7.85 -32.19
N ALA A 295 -7.23 -7.63 -33.18
CA ALA A 295 -8.65 -7.92 -33.05
C ALA A 295 -8.90 -9.42 -32.77
N PHE A 296 -8.18 -10.30 -33.47
CA PHE A 296 -8.24 -11.75 -33.27
C PHE A 296 -7.88 -12.12 -31.84
N ALA A 297 -6.77 -11.60 -31.31
CA ALA A 297 -6.34 -11.85 -29.94
C ALA A 297 -7.31 -11.30 -28.89
N GLN A 298 -7.83 -10.09 -29.08
CA GLN A 298 -8.83 -9.51 -28.17
C GLN A 298 -10.12 -10.34 -28.14
N ASN A 299 -10.60 -10.79 -29.30
CA ASN A 299 -11.77 -11.66 -29.38
C ASN A 299 -11.55 -12.98 -28.65
N GLN A 300 -10.36 -13.62 -28.78
CA GLN A 300 -10.05 -14.84 -28.03
C GLN A 300 -10.03 -14.59 -26.52
N LYS A 301 -9.48 -13.45 -26.08
CA LYS A 301 -9.46 -13.08 -24.67
C LYS A 301 -10.88 -12.84 -24.14
N GLN A 302 -11.74 -12.18 -24.92
CA GLN A 302 -13.14 -11.95 -24.56
C GLN A 302 -13.92 -13.27 -24.46
N ILE A 303 -13.69 -14.21 -25.37
CA ILE A 303 -14.28 -15.56 -25.33
C ILE A 303 -13.92 -16.26 -24.00
N LEU A 304 -12.64 -16.24 -23.59
CA LEU A 304 -12.21 -16.79 -22.30
C LEU A 304 -12.78 -16.02 -21.11
N SER A 305 -12.87 -14.69 -21.21
CA SER A 305 -13.48 -13.84 -20.18
C SER A 305 -14.94 -14.20 -19.96
N ASN A 306 -15.71 -14.40 -21.04
CA ASN A 306 -17.11 -14.81 -20.96
C ASN A 306 -17.27 -16.20 -20.30
N ALA A 307 -16.41 -17.16 -20.62
CA ALA A 307 -16.39 -18.46 -19.95
C ALA A 307 -16.06 -18.34 -18.44
N SER A 308 -15.10 -17.48 -18.10
CA SER A 308 -14.75 -17.16 -16.70
C SER A 308 -15.92 -16.51 -15.95
N ASN A 309 -16.64 -15.58 -16.59
CA ASN A 309 -17.82 -14.94 -16.01
C ASN A 309 -18.93 -15.96 -15.72
N ILE A 310 -19.15 -16.92 -16.63
CA ILE A 310 -20.11 -18.01 -16.42
C ILE A 310 -19.68 -18.90 -15.25
N PHE A 311 -18.40 -19.25 -15.14
CA PHE A 311 -17.88 -19.98 -13.98
C PHE A 311 -18.09 -19.21 -12.67
N ASN A 312 -17.87 -17.90 -12.67
CA ASN A 312 -18.12 -17.05 -11.49
C ASN A 312 -19.61 -16.99 -11.13
N LEU A 313 -20.51 -16.99 -12.12
CA LEU A 313 -21.96 -17.08 -11.87
C LEU A 313 -22.33 -18.41 -11.23
N PHE A 314 -21.71 -19.53 -11.62
CA PHE A 314 -21.90 -20.82 -10.94
C PHE A 314 -21.44 -20.77 -9.49
N ASN A 315 -20.24 -20.24 -9.23
CA ASN A 315 -19.69 -20.12 -7.87
C ASN A 315 -20.44 -19.14 -6.96
N SER A 316 -21.19 -18.21 -7.56
CA SER A 316 -22.01 -17.24 -6.83
C SER A 316 -23.37 -17.82 -6.42
N ILE A 317 -23.72 -19.04 -6.85
CA ILE A 317 -24.94 -19.72 -6.40
C ILE A 317 -24.75 -20.16 -4.93
N PRO A 318 -25.69 -19.84 -4.02
CA PRO A 318 -25.67 -20.32 -2.64
C PRO A 318 -25.50 -21.84 -2.56
N LYS A 319 -24.66 -22.32 -1.62
CA LYS A 319 -24.27 -23.74 -1.53
C LYS A 319 -25.45 -24.69 -1.36
N ASP A 320 -26.46 -24.28 -0.61
CA ASP A 320 -27.72 -25.00 -0.43
C ASP A 320 -28.46 -25.13 -1.77
N GLN A 321 -28.66 -24.04 -2.51
CA GLN A 321 -29.32 -24.08 -3.83
C GLN A 321 -28.53 -24.88 -4.87
N LEU A 322 -27.20 -24.75 -4.87
CA LEU A 322 -26.32 -25.53 -5.75
C LEU A 322 -26.43 -27.03 -5.47
N LYS A 323 -26.48 -27.43 -4.19
CA LYS A 323 -26.66 -28.85 -3.81
C LYS A 323 -27.98 -29.43 -4.35
N TYR A 324 -29.06 -28.66 -4.35
CA TYR A 324 -30.31 -29.09 -4.99
C TYR A 324 -30.16 -29.19 -6.51
N LEU A 325 -29.51 -28.23 -7.15
CA LEU A 325 -29.27 -28.23 -8.60
C LEU A 325 -28.48 -29.46 -9.07
N GLU A 326 -27.40 -29.80 -8.36
CA GLU A 326 -26.56 -30.98 -8.64
C GLU A 326 -27.33 -32.30 -8.53
N ASN A 327 -28.25 -32.38 -7.56
CA ASN A 327 -28.99 -33.59 -7.23
C ASN A 327 -30.42 -33.60 -7.81
N ALA A 328 -30.75 -32.66 -8.69
CA ALA A 328 -32.09 -32.50 -9.26
C ALA A 328 -32.60 -33.74 -10.02
N TYR A 329 -31.69 -34.59 -10.52
CA TYR A 329 -32.02 -35.84 -11.20
C TYR A 329 -32.54 -36.93 -10.24
N LEU A 330 -32.28 -36.80 -8.93
CA LEU A 330 -32.74 -37.74 -7.88
C LEU A 330 -34.10 -37.35 -7.29
N LYS A 331 -34.74 -36.29 -7.79
CA LYS A 331 -36.02 -35.80 -7.29
C LYS A 331 -37.10 -36.88 -7.44
N VAL A 332 -37.82 -37.17 -6.35
CA VAL A 332 -38.91 -38.16 -6.32
C VAL A 332 -40.29 -37.48 -6.38
N PRO A 333 -41.26 -38.09 -7.07
CA PRO A 333 -42.67 -37.74 -6.94
C PRO A 333 -43.22 -37.95 -5.53
N HIS A 334 -44.28 -37.20 -5.19
CA HIS A 334 -44.90 -37.18 -3.86
C HIS A 334 -45.39 -38.53 -3.32
N LEU A 335 -45.46 -39.57 -4.15
CA LEU A 335 -46.05 -40.88 -3.82
C LEU A 335 -45.13 -42.10 -4.06
N GLY A 336 -43.81 -41.97 -4.20
CA GLY A 336 -43.00 -43.17 -4.52
C GLY A 336 -41.48 -43.09 -4.36
N LYS A 337 -40.87 -44.29 -4.40
CA LYS A 337 -39.42 -44.56 -4.34
C LYS A 337 -38.65 -43.84 -5.45
N THR A 338 -37.32 -43.76 -5.33
CA THR A 338 -36.38 -43.20 -6.32
C THR A 338 -36.79 -43.56 -7.76
N PRO A 339 -36.89 -42.59 -8.70
CA PRO A 339 -37.38 -42.87 -10.04
C PRO A 339 -36.44 -43.85 -10.75
N THR A 340 -36.97 -44.93 -11.32
CA THR A 340 -36.20 -45.84 -12.20
C THR A 340 -35.92 -45.21 -13.57
N ASN A 341 -36.70 -44.19 -13.95
CA ASN A 341 -36.49 -43.35 -15.12
C ASN A 341 -36.62 -41.86 -14.72
N PRO A 342 -35.55 -41.24 -14.19
CA PRO A 342 -35.57 -39.84 -13.77
C PRO A 342 -35.83 -38.89 -14.95
N TYR A 343 -36.40 -37.70 -14.69
CA TYR A 343 -36.70 -36.71 -15.73
C TYR A 343 -35.48 -36.37 -16.59
N ARG A 344 -34.27 -36.41 -16.00
CA ARG A 344 -32.99 -36.29 -16.70
C ARG A 344 -32.04 -37.41 -16.31
N GLN A 345 -31.10 -37.72 -17.20
CA GLN A 345 -29.99 -38.64 -16.90
C GLN A 345 -29.07 -38.05 -15.80
N ASN A 346 -28.30 -38.93 -15.15
CA ASN A 346 -27.27 -38.52 -14.19
C ASN A 346 -26.13 -37.81 -14.93
N VAL A 347 -26.23 -36.49 -15.03
CA VAL A 347 -25.19 -35.62 -15.59
C VAL A 347 -24.47 -34.94 -14.44
N ASN A 348 -23.16 -35.14 -14.37
CA ASN A 348 -22.29 -34.59 -13.33
C ASN A 348 -21.97 -33.12 -13.62
N LEU A 349 -22.86 -32.23 -13.18
CA LEU A 349 -22.74 -30.78 -13.36
C LEU A 349 -21.42 -30.24 -12.80
N ASN A 350 -20.92 -30.77 -11.68
CA ASN A 350 -19.64 -30.37 -11.11
C ASN A 350 -18.45 -30.71 -12.03
N LYS A 351 -18.48 -31.87 -12.69
CA LYS A 351 -17.46 -32.22 -13.68
C LYS A 351 -17.46 -31.22 -14.85
N GLU A 352 -18.64 -30.79 -15.30
CA GLU A 352 -18.78 -29.82 -16.38
C GLU A 352 -18.31 -28.43 -15.96
N ILE A 353 -18.69 -27.94 -14.77
CA ILE A 353 -18.22 -26.67 -14.20
C ILE A 353 -16.69 -26.66 -14.04
N ASN A 354 -16.11 -27.75 -13.51
CA ASN A 354 -14.66 -27.89 -13.37
C ASN A 354 -13.95 -27.92 -14.73
N ALA A 355 -14.57 -28.52 -15.76
CA ALA A 355 -14.02 -28.49 -17.11
C ALA A 355 -13.97 -27.05 -17.68
N VAL A 356 -14.96 -26.20 -17.37
CA VAL A 356 -14.92 -24.76 -17.74
C VAL A 356 -13.70 -24.09 -17.10
N GLN A 357 -13.50 -24.25 -15.79
CA GLN A 357 -12.36 -23.65 -15.09
C GLN A 357 -11.01 -24.13 -15.64
N ASN A 358 -10.87 -25.44 -15.86
CA ASN A 358 -9.64 -26.04 -16.38
C ASN A 358 -9.31 -25.49 -17.78
N ASN A 359 -10.32 -25.34 -18.65
CA ASN A 359 -10.13 -24.77 -19.98
C ASN A 359 -9.74 -23.28 -19.92
N VAL A 360 -10.36 -22.50 -19.03
CA VAL A 360 -10.00 -21.08 -18.82
C VAL A 360 -8.54 -20.96 -18.36
N SER A 361 -8.12 -21.80 -17.41
CA SER A 361 -6.74 -21.80 -16.92
C SER A 361 -5.72 -22.29 -17.96
N TYR A 362 -6.05 -23.34 -18.72
CA TYR A 362 -5.15 -23.93 -19.70
C TYR A 362 -4.84 -22.97 -20.86
N TYR A 363 -5.86 -22.27 -21.37
CA TYR A 363 -5.68 -21.33 -22.49
C TYR A 363 -5.34 -19.91 -22.05
N GLY A 364 -5.69 -19.49 -20.82
CA GLY A 364 -5.54 -18.12 -20.34
C GLY A 364 -4.13 -17.53 -20.57
N ASN A 365 -3.10 -18.21 -20.06
CA ASN A 365 -1.71 -17.72 -20.15
C ASN A 365 -1.20 -17.64 -21.60
N ARG A 366 -1.62 -18.59 -22.46
CA ARG A 366 -1.23 -18.63 -23.88
C ARG A 366 -1.87 -17.48 -24.65
N ILE A 367 -3.17 -17.25 -24.43
CA ILE A 367 -3.90 -16.15 -25.05
C ILE A 367 -3.41 -14.79 -24.55
N ASP A 368 -3.09 -14.66 -23.26
CA ASP A 368 -2.53 -13.41 -22.71
C ASP A 368 -1.16 -13.07 -23.29
N SER A 369 -0.30 -14.08 -23.43
CA SER A 369 1.01 -13.93 -24.07
C SER A 369 0.86 -13.56 -25.54
N ALA A 370 -0.01 -14.25 -26.29
CA ALA A 370 -0.28 -13.96 -27.68
C ALA A 370 -0.93 -12.58 -27.89
N LEU A 371 -1.83 -12.14 -27.00
CA LEU A 371 -2.42 -10.80 -26.99
C LEU A 371 -1.37 -9.72 -26.74
N SER A 372 -0.43 -9.94 -25.83
CA SER A 372 0.67 -8.99 -25.61
C SER A 372 1.50 -8.80 -26.89
N VAL A 373 1.86 -9.89 -27.56
CA VAL A 373 2.59 -9.84 -28.84
C VAL A 373 1.75 -9.15 -29.93
N ALA A 374 0.47 -9.49 -30.05
CA ALA A 374 -0.42 -8.88 -31.04
C ALA A 374 -0.59 -7.36 -30.81
N ARG A 375 -0.65 -6.93 -29.55
CA ARG A 375 -0.66 -5.52 -29.16
C ARG A 375 0.63 -4.81 -29.54
N ASP A 376 1.79 -5.44 -29.32
CA ASP A 376 3.08 -4.88 -29.72
C ASP A 376 3.17 -4.71 -31.25
N VAL A 377 2.67 -5.68 -32.02
CA VAL A 377 2.57 -5.60 -33.48
C VAL A 377 1.65 -4.45 -33.92
N TYR A 378 0.47 -4.33 -33.30
CA TYR A 378 -0.49 -3.26 -33.58
C TYR A 378 0.09 -1.87 -33.29
N ASN A 379 0.78 -1.71 -32.17
CA ASN A 379 1.34 -0.44 -31.73
C ASN A 379 2.72 -0.13 -32.31
N LEU A 380 3.29 -0.99 -33.16
CA LEU A 380 4.67 -0.88 -33.64
C LEU A 380 5.02 0.52 -34.15
N LYS A 381 4.16 1.12 -34.98
CA LYS A 381 4.42 2.45 -35.56
C LYS A 381 4.34 3.57 -34.51
N SER A 382 3.41 3.47 -33.54
CA SER A 382 3.33 4.42 -32.41
C SER A 382 4.56 4.29 -31.53
N ASN A 383 4.90 3.06 -31.14
CA ASN A 383 6.04 2.74 -30.30
C ASN A 383 7.35 3.25 -30.92
N GLN A 384 7.50 3.16 -32.25
CA GLN A 384 8.65 3.70 -32.99
C GLN A 384 8.78 5.23 -32.89
N THR A 385 7.67 5.98 -32.84
CA THR A 385 7.69 7.43 -32.62
C THR A 385 7.91 7.78 -31.15
N GLU A 386 7.24 7.06 -30.25
CA GLU A 386 7.34 7.27 -28.80
C GLU A 386 8.74 6.97 -28.27
N ILE A 387 9.41 5.94 -28.78
CA ILE A 387 10.75 5.57 -28.30
C ILE A 387 11.80 6.65 -28.62
N VAL A 388 11.68 7.32 -29.76
CA VAL A 388 12.55 8.45 -30.14
C VAL A 388 12.33 9.62 -29.18
N THR A 389 11.06 9.88 -28.84
CA THR A 389 10.68 10.94 -27.88
C THR A 389 11.19 10.61 -26.48
N ALA A 390 10.96 9.38 -26.00
CA ALA A 390 11.42 8.91 -24.71
C ALA A 390 12.96 8.96 -24.60
N TYR A 391 13.68 8.58 -25.65
CA TYR A 391 15.14 8.71 -25.73
C TYR A 391 15.58 10.17 -25.63
N ASN A 392 15.00 11.07 -26.44
CA ASN A 392 15.38 12.49 -26.43
C ASN A 392 15.09 13.14 -25.06
N ASN A 393 13.96 12.80 -24.45
CA ASN A 393 13.60 13.28 -23.11
C ASN A 393 14.61 12.78 -22.06
N ALA A 394 14.92 11.48 -22.05
CA ALA A 394 15.91 10.91 -21.14
C ALA A 394 17.30 11.52 -21.35
N LYS A 395 17.70 11.73 -22.60
CA LYS A 395 18.98 12.37 -22.96
C LYS A 395 19.03 13.81 -22.44
N ASN A 396 18.06 14.65 -22.79
CA ASN A 396 18.01 16.05 -22.35
C ASN A 396 17.97 16.15 -20.83
N LEU A 397 17.15 15.32 -20.17
CA LEU A 397 17.06 15.30 -18.72
C LEU A 397 18.38 14.89 -18.06
N SER A 398 19.09 13.89 -18.62
CA SER A 398 20.42 13.50 -18.14
C SER A 398 21.45 14.63 -18.31
N GLU A 399 21.38 15.41 -19.40
CA GLU A 399 22.25 16.57 -19.63
C GLU A 399 21.91 17.75 -18.71
N GLU A 400 20.64 17.95 -18.37
CA GLU A 400 20.24 18.94 -17.38
C GLU A 400 20.71 18.56 -15.98
N ILE A 401 20.53 17.29 -15.60
CA ILE A 401 20.97 16.77 -14.31
C ILE A 401 22.48 16.85 -14.15
N SER A 402 23.25 16.56 -15.22
CA SER A 402 24.72 16.60 -15.16
C SER A 402 25.26 18.02 -14.91
N LYS A 403 24.50 19.06 -15.29
CA LYS A 403 24.82 20.48 -15.04
C LYS A 403 24.41 20.96 -13.65
N LEU A 404 23.66 20.18 -12.87
CA LEU A 404 23.26 20.59 -11.52
C LEU A 404 24.47 20.57 -10.57
N PRO A 405 24.77 21.67 -9.85
CA PRO A 405 25.93 21.76 -8.95
C PRO A 405 25.97 20.69 -7.86
N HIS A 406 24.81 20.15 -7.52
CA HIS A 406 24.59 19.22 -6.41
C HIS A 406 24.48 17.77 -6.84
N ASN A 407 24.52 17.49 -8.15
CA ASN A 407 24.49 16.14 -8.69
C ASN A 407 25.77 15.36 -8.29
N LYS A 408 25.60 14.17 -7.71
CA LYS A 408 26.68 13.21 -7.38
C LYS A 408 26.62 11.92 -8.20
N VAL A 409 25.59 11.74 -9.03
CA VAL A 409 25.43 10.55 -9.88
C VAL A 409 25.90 10.87 -11.29
N ASN A 410 26.78 10.05 -11.82
CA ASN A 410 27.14 10.14 -13.23
C ASN A 410 25.98 9.61 -14.09
N VAL A 411 25.21 10.52 -14.68
CA VAL A 411 24.11 10.22 -15.61
C VAL A 411 24.49 10.49 -17.07
N THR A 412 25.73 10.93 -17.34
CA THR A 412 26.19 11.23 -18.70
C THR A 412 26.28 9.94 -19.50
N ASN A 413 25.64 9.89 -20.67
CA ASN A 413 25.53 8.69 -21.51
C ASN A 413 24.76 7.53 -20.87
N ILE A 414 23.85 7.81 -19.91
CA ILE A 414 22.95 6.79 -19.35
C ILE A 414 22.04 6.18 -20.42
N VAL A 415 21.73 6.96 -21.46
CA VAL A 415 21.13 6.51 -22.71
C VAL A 415 22.09 6.73 -23.86
N MET A 416 22.20 5.75 -24.76
CA MET A 416 23.07 5.81 -25.93
C MET A 416 22.29 5.45 -27.19
N SER A 417 22.53 6.22 -28.26
CA SER A 417 21.97 5.90 -29.58
C SER A 417 22.62 4.63 -30.16
N PRO A 418 21.90 3.89 -31.02
CA PRO A 418 22.48 2.80 -31.80
C PRO A 418 23.71 3.28 -32.60
N LYS A 419 24.73 2.41 -32.73
CA LYS A 419 25.94 2.71 -33.53
C LYS A 419 25.71 2.61 -35.05
N ASP A 420 24.67 1.91 -35.48
CA ASP A 420 24.35 1.68 -36.89
C ASP A 420 22.95 2.23 -37.21
N SER A 421 22.84 3.07 -38.23
CA SER A 421 21.61 3.76 -38.62
C SER A 421 20.69 2.89 -39.49
N THR A 422 21.17 1.77 -40.01
CA THR A 422 20.42 0.94 -40.99
C THR A 422 19.90 -0.38 -40.40
N ALA A 423 20.61 -0.96 -39.43
CA ALA A 423 20.20 -2.15 -38.68
C ALA A 423 20.05 -1.81 -37.18
N GLY A 424 18.81 -1.59 -36.73
CA GLY A 424 18.54 -1.33 -35.30
C GLY A 424 18.36 0.14 -34.92
N GLN A 425 17.71 0.94 -35.79
CA GLN A 425 17.36 2.35 -35.57
C GLN A 425 16.74 2.66 -34.18
N TYR A 426 16.07 1.68 -33.56
CA TYR A 426 15.41 1.81 -32.24
C TYR A 426 16.11 1.03 -31.12
N ASN A 427 17.31 0.51 -31.34
CA ASN A 427 18.06 -0.30 -30.36
C ASN A 427 18.86 0.58 -29.38
N TYR A 428 18.17 1.49 -28.70
CA TYR A 428 18.79 2.35 -27.67
C TYR A 428 19.37 1.49 -26.54
N GLN A 429 20.52 1.90 -26.02
CA GLN A 429 21.16 1.23 -24.89
C GLN A 429 20.99 2.07 -23.63
N ILE A 430 20.68 1.40 -22.53
CA ILE A 430 20.69 1.98 -21.18
C ILE A 430 21.92 1.44 -20.48
N ASN A 431 22.75 2.31 -19.93
CA ASN A 431 23.92 1.88 -19.16
C ASN A 431 23.44 1.31 -17.80
N PRO A 432 23.60 0.00 -17.55
CA PRO A 432 23.04 -0.65 -16.36
C PRO A 432 23.70 -0.17 -15.07
N GLU A 433 25.00 0.17 -15.09
CA GLU A 433 25.71 0.67 -13.92
C GLU A 433 25.20 2.05 -13.52
N GLN A 434 25.03 2.94 -14.49
CA GLN A 434 24.50 4.30 -14.24
C GLN A 434 23.03 4.26 -13.81
N GLN A 435 22.22 3.38 -14.40
CA GLN A 435 20.84 3.17 -13.96
C GLN A 435 20.77 2.63 -12.53
N SER A 436 21.64 1.68 -12.17
CA SER A 436 21.75 1.17 -10.80
C SER A 436 22.13 2.28 -9.82
N ASN A 437 23.13 3.09 -10.15
CA ASN A 437 23.56 4.23 -9.32
C ASN A 437 22.46 5.28 -9.15
N LEU A 438 21.69 5.58 -10.20
CA LEU A 438 20.52 6.46 -10.15
C LEU A 438 19.45 5.90 -9.20
N ASN A 439 19.13 4.62 -9.31
CA ASN A 439 18.13 3.96 -8.46
C ASN A 439 18.57 3.91 -6.99
N GLN A 440 19.87 3.67 -6.72
CA GLN A 440 20.43 3.73 -5.37
C GLN A 440 20.35 5.16 -4.79
N ALA A 441 20.64 6.18 -5.60
CA ALA A 441 20.50 7.57 -5.19
C ALA A 441 19.04 7.94 -4.88
N LEU A 442 18.08 7.50 -5.71
CA LEU A 442 16.65 7.68 -5.47
C LEU A 442 16.20 6.99 -4.18
N ALA A 443 16.65 5.75 -3.93
CA ALA A 443 16.35 5.05 -2.68
C ALA A 443 16.90 5.79 -1.46
N ALA A 444 18.14 6.29 -1.54
CA ALA A 444 18.74 7.09 -0.48
C ALA A 444 18.01 8.42 -0.25
N MET A 445 17.61 9.12 -1.32
CA MET A 445 16.80 10.34 -1.23
C MET A 445 15.39 10.06 -0.69
N SER A 446 14.79 8.91 -1.00
CA SER A 446 13.48 8.52 -0.47
C SER A 446 13.49 8.30 1.05
N ASN A 447 14.60 7.80 1.58
CA ASN A 447 14.78 7.58 3.01
C ASN A 447 15.25 8.83 3.76
N ASN A 448 15.56 9.93 3.06
CA ASN A 448 15.96 11.18 3.69
C ASN A 448 14.74 11.85 4.35
N PRO A 449 14.76 12.14 5.67
CA PRO A 449 13.63 12.78 6.37
C PRO A 449 13.31 14.18 5.84
N PHE A 450 14.26 14.82 5.14
CA PHE A 450 14.09 16.11 4.48
C PHE A 450 13.54 16.01 3.03
N LYS A 451 13.23 14.82 2.49
CA LYS A 451 12.54 14.69 1.19
C LYS A 451 11.23 15.48 1.17
N LYS A 452 10.47 15.43 2.27
CA LYS A 452 9.24 16.22 2.44
C LYS A 452 9.50 17.71 2.66
N VAL A 453 10.70 18.07 3.13
CA VAL A 453 11.07 19.47 3.37
C VAL A 453 11.19 20.24 2.06
N GLY A 454 11.50 19.57 0.95
CA GLY A 454 11.31 20.08 -0.41
C GLY A 454 9.98 20.80 -0.69
N MET A 455 8.91 20.44 0.03
CA MET A 455 7.57 21.02 -0.12
C MET A 455 7.25 22.12 0.90
N ILE A 456 8.12 22.36 1.89
CA ILE A 456 7.88 23.26 3.02
C ILE A 456 8.94 24.37 2.99
N SER A 457 8.49 25.62 3.10
CA SER A 457 9.36 26.79 3.23
C SER A 457 10.22 26.72 4.50
N SER A 458 11.24 27.57 4.59
CA SER A 458 12.05 27.69 5.81
C SER A 458 11.15 27.96 7.03
N GLN A 459 11.37 27.23 8.14
CA GLN A 459 10.56 27.33 9.36
C GLN A 459 11.45 27.44 10.60
N ASN A 460 10.94 28.17 11.60
CA ASN A 460 11.51 28.24 12.94
C ASN A 460 10.48 27.67 13.93
N ASN A 461 10.88 26.69 14.73
CA ASN A 461 10.02 26.06 15.74
C ASN A 461 10.69 26.13 17.10
N ASN A 462 9.94 26.52 18.12
CA ASN A 462 10.46 26.66 19.48
C ASN A 462 10.05 25.45 20.32
N GLY A 463 10.87 25.11 21.32
CA GLY A 463 10.55 24.11 22.32
C GLY A 463 11.14 24.48 23.68
N ALA A 464 10.38 24.16 24.73
CA ALA A 464 10.84 24.32 26.10
C ALA A 464 11.89 23.25 26.43
N LEU A 465 12.93 23.67 27.15
CA LEU A 465 13.99 22.83 27.69
C LEU A 465 13.89 22.79 29.21
N ASN A 466 14.14 21.62 29.78
CA ASN A 466 14.19 21.38 31.21
C ASN A 466 15.47 20.62 31.54
N GLY A 467 16.10 20.87 32.67
CA GLY A 467 17.40 20.27 32.91
C GLY A 467 18.00 20.51 34.29
N LEU A 468 19.20 19.98 34.45
CA LEU A 468 20.00 20.08 35.66
C LEU A 468 21.38 20.63 35.31
N GLY A 469 21.97 21.42 36.22
CA GLY A 469 23.29 21.98 36.06
C GLY A 469 24.11 21.84 37.33
N VAL A 470 25.42 21.60 37.17
CA VAL A 470 26.39 21.58 38.25
C VAL A 470 27.56 22.50 37.93
N GLN A 471 28.10 23.16 38.96
CA GLN A 471 29.28 24.02 38.83
C GLN A 471 30.22 23.75 39.99
N VAL A 472 31.51 23.79 39.72
CA VAL A 472 32.55 23.65 40.73
C VAL A 472 33.66 24.66 40.45
N GLY A 473 34.07 25.39 41.48
CA GLY A 473 35.05 26.44 41.27
C GLY A 473 35.54 27.08 42.55
N TYR A 474 36.20 28.21 42.38
CA TYR A 474 36.76 28.99 43.45
C TYR A 474 36.30 30.45 43.33
N LYS A 475 35.92 31.04 44.45
CA LYS A 475 35.54 32.46 44.54
C LYS A 475 36.54 33.23 45.39
N GLN A 476 36.91 34.42 44.91
CA GLN A 476 37.86 35.32 45.55
C GLN A 476 37.25 36.72 45.68
N PHE A 477 37.19 37.24 46.89
CA PHE A 477 36.75 38.59 47.21
C PHE A 477 37.94 39.50 47.50
N PHE A 478 37.79 40.77 47.11
CA PHE A 478 38.81 41.80 47.20
C PHE A 478 38.38 42.94 48.12
N GLY A 479 39.36 43.53 48.82
CA GLY A 479 39.16 44.63 49.75
C GLY A 479 38.59 44.19 51.12
N GLU A 480 38.78 45.04 52.12
CA GLU A 480 38.32 44.78 53.50
C GLU A 480 36.80 44.62 53.60
N SER A 481 36.05 45.30 52.71
CA SER A 481 34.58 45.23 52.65
C SER A 481 34.03 44.04 51.85
N LYS A 482 34.90 43.27 51.18
CA LYS A 482 34.54 42.14 50.29
C LYS A 482 33.37 42.45 49.34
N ARG A 483 33.31 43.69 48.86
CA ARG A 483 32.22 44.17 48.00
C ARG A 483 32.33 43.63 46.57
N TRP A 484 33.56 43.43 46.11
CA TRP A 484 33.88 42.94 44.77
C TRP A 484 34.55 41.59 44.88
N GLY A 485 34.19 40.67 44.00
CA GLY A 485 34.84 39.38 43.89
C GLY A 485 34.86 38.88 42.45
N LEU A 486 35.57 37.78 42.27
CA LEU A 486 35.70 37.09 41.01
C LEU A 486 35.62 35.59 41.29
N ARG A 487 34.83 34.87 40.50
CA ARG A 487 34.79 33.41 40.53
C ARG A 487 35.21 32.82 39.21
N TYR A 488 35.94 31.71 39.29
CA TYR A 488 36.30 30.89 38.15
C TYR A 488 35.84 29.46 38.42
N TYR A 489 35.20 28.83 37.43
CA TYR A 489 34.52 27.56 37.64
C TYR A 489 34.49 26.71 36.38
N GLY A 490 34.50 25.40 36.58
CA GLY A 490 34.03 24.44 35.59
C GLY A 490 32.52 24.21 35.77
N PHE A 491 31.81 23.96 34.68
CA PHE A 491 30.39 23.65 34.73
C PHE A 491 30.00 22.55 33.75
N PHE A 492 28.88 21.91 34.08
CA PHE A 492 28.23 20.90 33.26
C PHE A 492 26.71 21.04 33.39
N ASP A 493 26.04 21.19 32.26
CA ASP A 493 24.60 21.37 32.14
C ASP A 493 24.03 20.26 31.25
N TYR A 494 22.98 19.60 31.74
CA TYR A 494 22.15 18.69 30.96
C TYR A 494 20.75 19.31 30.77
N ASN A 495 20.25 19.31 29.54
CA ASN A 495 18.89 19.74 29.23
C ASN A 495 18.21 18.75 28.29
N HIS A 496 16.94 18.47 28.55
CA HIS A 496 16.05 17.71 27.71
C HIS A 496 14.91 18.59 27.23
N GLY A 497 14.52 18.46 25.97
CA GLY A 497 13.30 19.09 25.48
C GLY A 497 12.79 18.50 24.19
N TYR A 498 11.49 18.69 23.97
CA TYR A 498 10.80 18.25 22.78
C TYR A 498 10.47 19.45 21.90
N ILE A 499 11.02 19.47 20.70
CA ILE A 499 10.71 20.49 19.70
C ILE A 499 9.79 19.85 18.67
N LYS A 500 8.53 20.29 18.66
CA LYS A 500 7.53 19.85 17.70
C LYS A 500 7.66 20.70 16.43
N SER A 501 7.68 20.05 15.27
CA SER A 501 7.57 20.72 13.98
C SER A 501 6.65 19.93 13.05
N SER A 502 6.22 20.56 11.97
CA SER A 502 5.35 19.91 10.97
C SER A 502 6.03 18.77 10.20
N PHE A 503 7.35 18.58 10.34
CA PHE A 503 8.14 17.67 9.51
C PHE A 503 9.28 16.92 10.24
N PHE A 504 9.76 17.40 11.39
CA PHE A 504 10.85 16.80 12.16
C PHE A 504 10.64 16.99 13.67
N ASN A 505 9.89 16.06 14.26
CA ASN A 505 9.68 16.01 15.70
C ASN A 505 10.92 15.45 16.39
N SER A 506 11.49 16.25 17.28
CA SER A 506 12.77 15.97 17.88
C SER A 506 12.69 15.96 19.40
N SER A 507 12.97 14.80 19.99
CA SER A 507 13.43 14.75 21.38
C SER A 507 14.93 15.03 21.38
N SER A 508 15.33 16.14 22.00
CA SER A 508 16.70 16.63 22.00
C SER A 508 17.28 16.60 23.42
N ASP A 509 18.39 15.87 23.56
CA ASP A 509 19.26 15.95 24.75
C ASP A 509 20.44 16.88 24.44
N ILE A 510 20.65 17.86 25.30
CA ILE A 510 21.65 18.91 25.14
C ILE A 510 22.59 18.87 26.33
N TRP A 511 23.88 18.77 26.03
CA TRP A 511 24.95 18.76 27.01
C TRP A 511 25.80 20.01 26.79
N THR A 512 25.95 20.85 27.81
CA THR A 512 26.82 22.04 27.76
C THR A 512 27.87 21.94 28.85
N TYR A 513 29.14 22.02 28.49
CA TYR A 513 30.24 21.85 29.44
C TYR A 513 31.39 22.79 29.10
N GLY A 514 32.05 23.31 30.13
CA GLY A 514 33.12 24.29 29.90
C GLY A 514 33.63 24.97 31.16
N GLY A 515 34.29 26.11 30.93
CA GLY A 515 34.83 26.97 31.97
C GLY A 515 34.22 28.36 31.91
N GLY A 516 34.02 28.97 33.08
CA GLY A 516 33.45 30.30 33.21
C GLY A 516 34.21 31.18 34.20
N SER A 517 34.01 32.48 34.03
CA SER A 517 34.51 33.50 34.95
C SER A 517 33.45 34.57 35.14
N ASP A 518 33.07 34.84 36.39
CA ASP A 518 32.07 35.86 36.72
C ASP A 518 32.59 36.86 37.76
N LEU A 519 32.30 38.13 37.51
CA LEU A 519 32.44 39.20 38.49
C LEU A 519 31.29 39.12 39.49
N LEU A 520 31.61 39.29 40.76
CA LEU A 520 30.70 39.20 41.89
C LEU A 520 30.60 40.56 42.57
N VAL A 521 29.38 41.02 42.84
CA VAL A 521 29.11 42.28 43.52
C VAL A 521 28.19 42.03 44.70
N ASN A 522 28.62 42.35 45.91
CA ASN A 522 27.78 42.32 47.09
C ASN A 522 27.05 43.66 47.25
N ILE A 523 25.72 43.61 47.25
CA ILE A 523 24.85 44.79 47.45
C ILE A 523 24.50 44.93 48.92
N ILE A 524 24.14 43.82 49.56
CA ILE A 524 23.88 43.73 50.99
C ILE A 524 24.93 42.79 51.57
N ASN A 525 25.88 43.37 52.31
CA ASN A 525 26.83 42.64 53.14
C ASN A 525 26.58 43.14 54.57
N ASP A 526 26.12 42.26 55.45
CA ASP A 526 25.53 42.66 56.73
C ASP A 526 26.54 43.35 57.68
N SER A 527 26.67 44.67 57.51
CA SER A 527 27.16 45.62 58.51
C SER A 527 26.05 46.54 59.03
N ILE A 528 24.81 46.39 58.50
CA ILE A 528 23.68 47.31 58.71
C ILE A 528 22.59 46.73 59.63
N THR A 529 22.54 45.41 59.84
CA THR A 529 21.63 44.78 60.82
C THR A 529 22.43 44.17 61.98
N ARG A 530 22.55 44.94 63.07
CA ARG A 530 23.27 44.54 64.28
C ARG A 530 22.71 43.23 64.86
N LYS A 531 23.62 42.25 65.02
CA LYS A 531 23.56 40.95 65.73
C LYS A 531 23.23 39.74 64.83
N ASN A 532 24.33 39.10 64.39
CA ASN A 532 24.47 37.79 63.71
C ASN A 532 24.53 37.84 62.18
N ASN A 533 25.67 38.31 61.67
CA ASN A 533 26.10 38.29 60.27
C ASN A 533 26.00 36.90 59.64
N LYS A 534 24.84 36.59 59.08
CA LYS A 534 24.61 35.32 58.40
C LYS A 534 24.19 35.47 56.96
N LEU A 535 23.74 36.63 56.48
CA LEU A 535 23.17 36.79 55.13
C LEU A 535 24.00 37.74 54.24
N SER A 536 24.25 37.33 52.99
CA SER A 536 24.81 38.15 51.92
C SER A 536 23.90 38.09 50.69
N VAL A 537 23.60 39.25 50.08
CA VAL A 537 22.85 39.34 48.82
C VAL A 537 23.67 40.14 47.81
N GLY A 538 23.78 39.61 46.60
CA GLY A 538 24.59 40.21 45.54
C GLY A 538 24.14 39.88 44.13
N LEU A 539 24.91 40.39 43.18
CA LEU A 539 24.81 40.12 41.75
C LEU A 539 26.06 39.39 41.28
N PHE A 540 25.93 38.68 40.16
CA PHE A 540 27.06 38.19 39.40
C PHE A 540 26.85 38.44 37.90
N GLY A 541 27.96 38.63 37.18
CA GLY A 541 27.96 38.77 35.73
C GLY A 541 29.28 38.34 35.11
N GLY A 542 29.22 37.52 34.07
CA GLY A 542 30.41 36.91 33.50
C GLY A 542 30.22 36.25 32.14
N ILE A 543 31.27 35.54 31.73
CA ILE A 543 31.36 34.85 30.44
C ILE A 543 31.73 33.38 30.65
N GLN A 544 31.26 32.53 29.75
CA GLN A 544 31.54 31.10 29.71
C GLN A 544 31.98 30.68 28.31
N LEU A 545 33.04 29.87 28.26
CA LEU A 545 33.51 29.20 27.04
C LEU A 545 33.18 27.72 27.18
N ALA A 546 32.40 27.19 26.24
CA ALA A 546 31.82 25.86 26.39
C ALA A 546 31.79 25.06 25.08
N GLY A 547 31.81 23.75 25.21
CA GLY A 547 31.30 22.84 24.19
C GLY A 547 29.80 22.62 24.42
N THR A 548 29.01 22.58 23.34
CA THR A 548 27.61 22.14 23.37
C THR A 548 27.41 20.96 22.44
N THR A 549 26.90 19.85 22.96
CA THR A 549 26.56 18.65 22.20
C THR A 549 25.04 18.47 22.16
N TRP A 550 24.47 18.39 20.97
CA TRP A 550 23.07 18.08 20.71
C TRP A 550 22.95 16.63 20.27
N LEU A 551 22.13 15.84 20.96
CA LEU A 551 21.77 14.47 20.59
C LEU A 551 20.28 14.41 20.32
N ASN A 552 19.92 13.84 19.17
CA ASN A 552 18.56 13.82 18.66
C ASN A 552 18.08 12.38 18.47
N SER A 553 16.83 12.08 18.85
CA SER A 553 16.22 10.76 18.66
C SER A 553 16.19 10.28 17.20
N GLN A 554 16.31 11.19 16.22
CA GLN A 554 16.35 10.89 14.79
C GLN A 554 17.77 10.80 14.22
N TYR A 555 18.82 10.84 15.05
CA TYR A 555 20.22 10.77 14.62
C TYR A 555 20.50 9.56 13.71
N VAL A 556 20.01 8.38 14.07
CA VAL A 556 20.20 7.15 13.29
C VAL A 556 19.55 7.27 11.90
N ASN A 557 18.35 7.83 11.79
CA ASN A 557 17.68 8.09 10.52
C ASN A 557 18.39 9.15 9.66
N LEU A 558 19.31 9.95 10.24
CA LEU A 558 20.10 10.94 9.52
C LEU A 558 21.48 10.42 9.09
N THR A 559 22.04 9.44 9.81
CA THR A 559 23.39 8.91 9.59
C THR A 559 23.43 7.51 9.00
N ALA A 560 22.31 6.80 8.89
CA ALA A 560 22.26 5.39 8.47
C ALA A 560 22.47 5.12 6.95
N PHE A 561 23.16 6.00 6.21
CA PHE A 561 23.26 5.88 4.75
C PHE A 561 24.69 5.79 4.24
N ASN A 562 25.10 4.57 3.86
CA ASN A 562 26.31 4.30 3.07
C ASN A 562 26.04 4.58 1.59
N ASN A 563 25.91 5.86 1.21
CA ASN A 563 25.62 6.27 -0.18
C ASN A 563 26.31 7.63 -0.47
N PRO A 564 26.62 7.99 -1.74
CA PRO A 564 27.14 9.31 -2.13
C PRO A 564 26.36 10.53 -1.60
N TYR A 565 25.14 10.32 -1.10
CA TYR A 565 24.29 11.33 -0.47
C TYR A 565 24.21 11.23 1.05
N SER A 566 25.22 10.64 1.71
CA SER A 566 25.32 10.60 3.17
C SER A 566 25.40 12.02 3.74
N ALA A 567 24.56 12.29 4.75
CA ALA A 567 24.56 13.58 5.40
C ALA A 567 25.61 13.63 6.51
N LYS A 568 26.41 14.69 6.53
CA LYS A 568 27.32 14.97 7.66
C LYS A 568 26.50 15.60 8.78
N VAL A 569 26.43 14.91 9.91
CA VAL A 569 25.79 15.40 11.15
C VAL A 569 26.89 15.84 12.11
N ASN A 570 26.89 17.11 12.49
CA ASN A 570 27.81 17.65 13.48
C ASN A 570 27.05 17.85 14.79
N THR A 571 27.26 16.95 15.75
CA THR A 571 26.52 16.96 17.03
C THR A 571 27.10 17.96 18.04
N SER A 572 28.37 18.32 17.93
CA SER A 572 29.07 19.19 18.89
C SER A 572 29.55 20.49 18.24
N ASN A 573 29.44 21.60 18.96
CA ASN A 573 29.97 22.90 18.55
C ASN A 573 30.55 23.67 19.74
N PHE A 574 31.46 24.59 19.45
CA PHE A 574 31.92 25.61 20.40
C PHE A 574 30.80 26.62 20.67
N GLN A 575 30.72 27.10 21.91
CA GLN A 575 29.70 28.00 22.40
C GLN A 575 30.31 29.07 23.31
N PHE A 576 29.78 30.28 23.18
CA PHE A 576 30.06 31.40 24.07
C PHE A 576 28.76 31.78 24.78
N LEU A 577 28.79 31.89 26.11
CA LEU A 577 27.62 32.25 26.90
C LEU A 577 27.90 33.44 27.81
N PHE A 578 26.90 34.30 27.97
CA PHE A 578 26.86 35.26 29.07
C PHE A 578 26.12 34.64 30.26
N ASN A 579 26.63 34.84 31.47
CA ASN A 579 26.00 34.38 32.71
C ASN A 579 25.73 35.57 33.62
N LEU A 580 24.48 35.81 33.97
CA LEU A 580 24.05 36.95 34.79
C LEU A 580 23.09 36.45 35.88
N GLY A 581 23.09 37.06 37.06
CA GLY A 581 22.10 36.67 38.06
C GLY A 581 22.24 37.30 39.43
N LEU A 582 21.36 36.84 40.31
CA LEU A 582 21.24 37.19 41.71
C LEU A 582 21.77 36.04 42.56
N ARG A 583 22.45 36.38 43.65
CA ARG A 583 22.98 35.40 44.60
C ARG A 583 22.64 35.80 46.02
N THR A 584 22.25 34.81 46.82
CA THR A 584 22.01 34.95 48.25
C THR A 584 22.80 33.87 48.97
N ASN A 585 23.59 34.21 49.97
CA ASN A 585 24.39 33.27 50.74
C ASN A 585 24.08 33.41 52.24
N LEU A 586 24.01 32.27 52.92
CA LEU A 586 23.84 32.14 54.35
C LEU A 586 25.05 31.43 54.98
N ALA A 587 25.77 32.11 55.87
CA ALA A 587 26.93 31.55 56.57
C ALA A 587 26.53 30.80 57.85
N THR A 588 27.09 29.61 58.05
CA THR A 588 26.92 28.80 59.28
C THR A 588 28.05 29.09 60.27
N ALA A 589 27.78 28.94 61.58
CA ALA A 589 28.79 29.15 62.62
C ALA A 589 30.00 28.21 62.44
N LYS A 590 31.22 28.75 62.64
CA LYS A 590 32.47 27.98 62.55
C LYS A 590 32.48 26.81 63.53
N LYS A 591 32.93 25.63 63.09
CA LYS A 591 33.23 24.49 63.99
C LYS A 591 34.53 24.80 64.74
N LYS A 592 34.63 24.37 66.02
CA LYS A 592 35.77 24.67 66.92
C LYS A 592 37.16 24.29 66.35
N ASP A 593 37.22 23.36 65.40
CA ASP A 593 38.46 22.85 64.80
C ASP A 593 38.64 23.22 63.31
N SER A 594 37.90 24.21 62.79
CA SER A 594 37.99 24.64 61.37
C SER A 594 38.20 26.15 61.24
N GLU A 595 39.18 26.53 60.40
CA GLU A 595 39.49 27.94 60.09
C GLU A 595 38.41 28.62 59.23
N ARG A 596 37.52 27.85 58.58
CA ARG A 596 36.54 28.33 57.59
C ARG A 596 35.09 28.03 57.97
N SER A 597 34.17 28.93 57.61
CA SER A 597 32.73 28.74 57.80
C SER A 597 32.09 28.12 56.56
N ALA A 598 31.30 27.05 56.74
CA ALA A 598 30.46 26.52 55.67
C ALA A 598 29.36 27.53 55.29
N GLN A 599 29.21 27.78 53.98
CA GLN A 599 28.24 28.71 53.41
C GLN A 599 27.24 27.96 52.54
N HIS A 600 25.96 28.28 52.72
CA HIS A 600 24.85 27.73 51.95
C HIS A 600 24.17 28.87 51.20
N GLY A 601 24.02 28.77 49.89
CA GLY A 601 23.47 29.84 49.07
C GLY A 601 22.44 29.36 48.07
N VAL A 602 21.72 30.33 47.52
CA VAL A 602 20.80 30.17 46.40
C VAL A 602 21.15 31.19 45.33
N GLU A 603 21.28 30.74 44.09
CA GLU A 603 21.54 31.58 42.93
C GLU A 603 20.41 31.44 41.92
N LEU A 604 19.84 32.58 41.51
CA LEU A 604 18.91 32.67 40.39
C LEU A 604 19.63 33.37 39.25
N GLY A 605 19.90 32.65 38.17
CA GLY A 605 20.68 33.18 37.04
C GLY A 605 20.07 32.91 35.69
N ILE A 606 20.56 33.64 34.69
CA ILE A 606 20.27 33.46 33.27
C ILE A 606 21.57 33.25 32.49
N LYS A 607 21.61 32.18 31.69
CA LYS A 607 22.65 31.92 30.69
C LYS A 607 22.13 32.28 29.30
N ILE A 608 22.90 33.03 28.53
CA ILE A 608 22.52 33.46 27.17
C ILE A 608 23.58 32.97 26.18
N PRO A 609 23.31 31.88 25.43
CA PRO A 609 24.20 31.38 24.37
C PRO A 609 24.15 32.25 23.10
N THR A 610 25.29 32.43 22.44
CA THR A 610 25.41 33.35 21.30
C THR A 610 25.60 32.68 19.94
N ILE A 611 26.03 31.42 19.89
CA ILE A 611 26.40 30.70 18.66
C ILE A 611 25.33 29.64 18.30
N ASN A 612 24.96 29.58 17.01
CA ASN A 612 24.08 28.54 16.47
C ASN A 612 24.86 27.23 16.23
N THR A 613 24.25 26.08 16.53
CA THR A 613 24.78 24.76 16.19
C THR A 613 24.24 24.31 14.85
N ASN A 614 25.10 24.23 13.83
CA ASN A 614 24.74 23.65 12.53
C ASN A 614 24.75 22.12 12.63
N TYR A 615 23.57 21.54 12.82
CA TYR A 615 23.40 20.13 13.15
C TYR A 615 23.41 19.23 11.92
N TYR A 616 22.76 19.68 10.84
CA TYR A 616 22.71 18.96 9.56
C TYR A 616 22.77 19.95 8.40
N SER A 617 23.57 19.62 7.39
CA SER A 617 23.68 20.39 6.16
C SER A 617 23.83 19.46 4.97
N PHE A 618 22.85 19.47 4.07
CA PHE A 618 22.83 18.62 2.89
C PHE A 618 22.09 19.30 1.74
N LEU A 619 22.78 19.45 0.59
CA LEU A 619 22.24 20.00 -0.67
C LEU A 619 21.33 21.23 -0.48
N GLY A 620 21.85 22.26 0.20
CA GLY A 620 21.15 23.51 0.46
C GLY A 620 20.10 23.47 1.59
N THR A 621 19.74 22.27 2.06
CA THR A 621 18.92 22.10 3.27
C THR A 621 19.82 22.15 4.51
N LYS A 622 19.51 23.04 5.45
CA LYS A 622 20.21 23.17 6.73
C LYS A 622 19.23 23.05 7.89
N LEU A 623 19.64 22.31 8.92
CA LEU A 623 18.97 22.25 10.22
C LEU A 623 19.95 22.77 11.26
N GLU A 624 19.61 23.90 11.84
CA GLU A 624 20.37 24.58 12.88
C GLU A 624 19.57 24.57 14.18
N TYR A 625 20.25 24.36 15.30
CA TYR A 625 19.66 24.50 16.63
C TYR A 625 20.32 25.66 17.37
N ARG A 626 19.54 26.38 18.16
CA ARG A 626 20.06 27.41 19.07
C ARG A 626 19.29 27.35 20.38
N ARG A 627 20.01 27.35 21.50
CA ARG A 627 19.42 27.65 22.82
C ARG A 627 19.37 29.16 22.98
N LEU A 628 18.18 29.72 23.19
CA LEU A 628 17.96 31.17 23.28
C LEU A 628 18.40 31.72 24.63
N TYR A 629 17.97 31.05 25.70
CA TYR A 629 18.35 31.36 27.07
C TYR A 629 18.17 30.13 27.97
N SER A 630 18.70 30.23 29.18
CA SER A 630 18.41 29.33 30.28
C SER A 630 18.33 30.06 31.59
N VAL A 631 17.20 29.97 32.26
CA VAL A 631 17.04 30.42 33.64
C VAL A 631 17.33 29.23 34.55
N TYR A 632 18.14 29.42 35.59
CA TYR A 632 18.49 28.38 36.56
C TYR A 632 18.33 28.85 37.99
N LEU A 633 17.96 27.90 38.85
CA LEU A 633 17.94 28.06 40.29
C LEU A 633 18.89 27.03 40.90
N ASN A 634 20.01 27.51 41.43
CA ASN A 634 21.06 26.67 42.01
C ASN A 634 21.10 26.80 43.51
N TYR A 635 21.32 25.68 44.18
CA TYR A 635 21.82 25.64 45.54
C TYR A 635 23.35 25.62 45.51
N VAL A 636 23.97 26.46 46.34
CA VAL A 636 25.43 26.63 46.41
C VAL A 636 25.91 26.20 47.78
N PHE A 637 26.96 25.39 47.81
CA PHE A 637 27.70 25.08 49.02
C PHE A 637 29.14 25.56 48.84
N ALA A 638 29.66 26.35 49.79
CA ALA A 638 31.02 26.85 49.74
C ALA A 638 31.76 26.64 51.08
N TYR A 639 33.06 26.36 51.00
CA TYR A 639 33.94 26.07 52.12
C TYR A 639 35.35 26.64 51.96
#